data_AF-A0AAV1GR25-F1
#
_entry.id   AF-A0AAV1GR25-F1
#
_cell.length_a   1.000
_cell.length_b   1.000
_cell.length_c   1.000
_cell.angle_alpha   90.00
_cell.angle_beta   90.00
_cell.angle_gamma   90.00
#
_symmetry.space_group_name_H-M   'P 1'
#
loop_
_entity.id
_entity.type
_entity.pdbx_description
1 polymer ?
#
loop_
_entity_poly.entity_id
_entity_poly.type
_entity_poly.pdbx_seq_one_letter_code
_entity_poly.pdbx_strand_id
1 'polypeptide(L)'
;MNVQEFVSRVVTHNKPPTPSASTPYRQLKRHHSTQPFDEGGRRIATPSALSSTIGTRLFSTLDDGSGFTLVEYILDAWVEEGIENSTEILQALNFNLDGKLSLSDLTMALENELLITKNGIHQAALASFKAEIRHLLERVDRELREKEKIRSDLEKVEKQKTQLATEVDEHHSAIEQMNNLNLRKLEQEHKEKLAAVRSELMKEMDQIQQQASVQREELEAEMQKIREDESFLRDHLSISVKENRRLEMELLDSTEKLEEAQNQITKLQTSLDNIIKERFGDLDPGSADLFLQEERIKQLRSSYEAQCRELQDRIDELQSELQEFHGLGRVLQPCHKTLSEELESKSPGMESDPGIGSDEVQPFSMSLEAEMMLEQLKEQHLQEMEDLRNQLETKINEFDKMVEKQKASHEDQKVTIVLHHQQEAQALREEMATLQIQTQELQNRLQQVDVERTRLEQTQVEETKKLQNLQEKEVETFRQQLQEAQTCREDLEEQLKNLRGQQVENDENFSREMEELKKQHAVQIRRLEEEHVELSEGQLEEEKQKLQEERSELEKRLFESSEKEKELLQQSHEEELKVRLEEVKESMEAEREEVVRSLTEQWKRERAQLDEQNNDALQVLLEEEMMRLVKEQEEKEGRLREIWEQERAQLQEHQEKALLHERNQVQEQFEQRERQLKKEWESERLQLVEDYEGMLQERLSEEKEKFDGEKEEEEKRFEALMGEEKVQLEERHREAVKELTAKHTQERDALSGMLDKLREDIVQERSETGRLAEENLALRQKIAALKEEDLKESQEELIQKLEFLKKGKVAAQRAAENFKKQITELRLQSQQLEDQNGLLTERNAQNIADIENLRQQLEEVMKDDERTEGFSAERNKLAACVSGLETELTKALEDAAQLEERNSQLSELLSDLKEKNHVLEVALHSGGLQNQSKKLLREEVSRLVEQEQLLLREENERLQAEVQEVKGDLLQSREQIRQLDATILSLKQNKQQTQSSVLLKALEQENASLKQELEAQKELNKSCEAGPGHAEVESLQQENEALKAQMARLSSHLMENFQAHLVGLLPPSPHRMPRGQHRAEDQDNVQDDRERKMKIMEERMKEIELSLHNVKLLLKEKVAQLKDQLHKNGKADVLIKDLYMENAQLLRALEVTDKRQKIAEKKNYLLEEKISSLNRIVRDLNPSLPYY
;
A
#
# COMPACT_ATOMS: atom_id res chain seq x y z
N MET A 1 -54.47 -57.58 -14.49
CA MET A 1 -55.76 -57.85 -13.80
C MET A 1 -56.78 -56.81 -14.23
N ASN A 2 -58.08 -57.06 -14.04
CA ASN A 2 -59.12 -56.17 -14.57
C ASN A 2 -59.25 -54.89 -13.71
N VAL A 3 -59.27 -53.73 -14.35
CA VAL A 3 -59.38 -52.41 -13.69
C VAL A 3 -60.68 -52.29 -12.87
N GLN A 4 -61.75 -52.92 -13.32
CA GLN A 4 -63.08 -52.79 -12.70
C GLN A 4 -63.20 -53.50 -11.34
N GLU A 5 -62.41 -54.56 -11.10
CA GLU A 5 -62.31 -55.20 -9.77
C GLU A 5 -61.45 -54.38 -8.79
N PHE A 6 -60.46 -53.65 -9.30
CA PHE A 6 -59.62 -52.76 -8.49
C PHE A 6 -60.40 -51.52 -8.03
N VAL A 7 -61.12 -50.85 -8.95
CA VAL A 7 -61.99 -49.71 -8.63
C VAL A 7 -63.04 -50.07 -7.57
N SER A 8 -63.59 -51.28 -7.63
CA SER A 8 -64.59 -51.79 -6.68
C SER A 8 -64.06 -52.02 -5.25
N ARG A 9 -62.74 -51.91 -5.00
CA ARG A 9 -62.13 -51.96 -3.65
C ARG A 9 -61.59 -50.63 -3.15
N VAL A 10 -61.51 -49.61 -4.01
CA VAL A 10 -60.96 -48.28 -3.66
C VAL A 10 -62.06 -47.27 -3.29
N VAL A 11 -63.32 -47.52 -3.68
CA VAL A 11 -64.44 -46.60 -3.43
C VAL A 11 -65.36 -47.15 -2.33
N THR A 12 -65.56 -46.36 -1.28
CA THR A 12 -66.31 -46.62 -0.01
C THR A 12 -65.56 -47.49 1.03
N HIS A 13 -64.96 -46.94 2.10
CA HIS A 13 -65.56 -45.98 3.05
C HIS A 13 -64.54 -45.19 3.90
N ASN A 14 -64.95 -43.96 4.27
CA ASN A 14 -64.64 -43.20 5.50
C ASN A 14 -63.22 -42.63 5.75
N LYS A 15 -63.23 -41.43 6.36
CA LYS A 15 -62.09 -40.63 6.82
C LYS A 15 -61.27 -41.37 7.89
N PRO A 16 -59.96 -41.11 7.94
CA PRO A 16 -59.41 -40.38 9.12
C PRO A 16 -58.71 -39.06 8.72
N PRO A 17 -58.46 -38.15 9.68
CA PRO A 17 -57.83 -36.84 9.42
C PRO A 17 -56.29 -36.85 9.55
N THR A 18 -55.69 -35.70 9.24
CA THR A 18 -54.24 -35.41 9.22
C THR A 18 -53.58 -35.36 10.60
N PRO A 19 -52.27 -35.67 10.71
CA PRO A 19 -51.44 -35.39 11.88
C PRO A 19 -50.62 -34.08 11.73
N SER A 20 -50.51 -33.29 12.80
CA SER A 20 -49.45 -32.27 12.96
C SER A 20 -49.26 -31.83 14.43
N ALA A 21 -48.00 -31.57 14.77
CA ALA A 21 -47.42 -30.70 15.81
C ALA A 21 -48.13 -30.41 17.17
N SER A 22 -47.43 -30.81 18.23
CA SER A 22 -46.95 -29.95 19.35
C SER A 22 -47.83 -28.80 19.89
N THR A 23 -48.38 -28.98 21.10
CA THR A 23 -47.95 -28.22 22.31
C THR A 23 -48.55 -28.83 23.60
N PRO A 24 -47.78 -29.16 24.65
CA PRO A 24 -48.26 -29.98 25.76
C PRO A 24 -48.66 -29.19 27.03
N TYR A 25 -49.74 -28.38 26.99
CA TYR A 25 -50.20 -27.67 28.21
C TYR A 25 -51.72 -27.52 28.40
N ARG A 26 -52.50 -28.63 28.37
CA ARG A 26 -53.81 -28.74 29.07
C ARG A 26 -54.40 -30.16 29.06
N GLN A 27 -53.96 -31.05 29.97
CA GLN A 27 -54.77 -32.24 30.35
C GLN A 27 -54.42 -32.96 31.67
N LEU A 28 -53.91 -32.26 32.68
CA LEU A 28 -53.66 -32.84 34.01
C LEU A 28 -54.91 -32.84 34.92
N LYS A 29 -56.02 -33.45 34.45
CA LYS A 29 -57.21 -33.77 35.27
C LYS A 29 -58.05 -34.88 34.62
N ARG A 30 -58.48 -35.86 35.43
CA ARG A 30 -59.25 -37.08 35.09
C ARG A 30 -58.49 -38.20 34.34
N HIS A 31 -57.59 -38.90 35.04
CA HIS A 31 -57.43 -40.37 34.89
C HIS A 31 -57.12 -41.05 36.24
N HIS A 32 -57.97 -40.81 37.24
CA HIS A 32 -58.14 -41.74 38.36
C HIS A 32 -59.39 -42.58 38.11
N SER A 33 -59.22 -43.74 37.45
CA SER A 33 -60.21 -44.80 37.44
C SER A 33 -59.50 -46.15 37.42
N THR A 34 -59.80 -46.94 38.44
CA THR A 34 -59.24 -48.25 38.75
C THR A 34 -59.36 -49.28 37.63
N GLN A 35 -58.23 -49.84 37.18
CA GLN A 35 -58.15 -51.26 36.81
C GLN A 35 -56.70 -51.75 36.85
N PRO A 36 -56.37 -52.77 37.68
CA PRO A 36 -55.11 -53.49 37.59
C PRO A 36 -55.22 -54.67 36.60
N PHE A 37 -54.16 -54.92 35.85
CA PHE A 37 -53.90 -56.22 35.22
C PHE A 37 -52.42 -56.58 35.42
N ASP A 38 -52.15 -57.88 35.46
CA ASP A 38 -50.92 -58.46 35.99
C ASP A 38 -49.91 -58.85 34.89
N GLU A 39 -48.84 -59.53 35.30
CA GLU A 39 -47.72 -60.10 34.50
C GLU A 39 -46.59 -59.10 34.10
N GLY A 40 -45.31 -59.44 34.28
CA GLY A 40 -44.73 -60.59 34.97
C GLY A 40 -43.20 -60.68 34.79
N GLY A 41 -42.41 -60.52 35.87
CA GLY A 41 -41.00 -60.06 35.73
C GLY A 41 -39.86 -60.92 36.27
N ARG A 42 -40.06 -61.78 37.30
CA ARG A 42 -39.10 -62.83 37.74
C ARG A 42 -39.69 -63.70 38.87
N ARG A 43 -39.26 -64.96 38.96
CA ARG A 43 -39.76 -65.97 39.91
C ARG A 43 -38.68 -66.37 40.91
N ILE A 44 -39.00 -66.41 42.21
CA ILE A 44 -38.45 -67.37 43.18
C ILE A 44 -39.62 -67.86 44.07
N ALA A 45 -39.54 -69.12 44.51
CA ALA A 45 -40.55 -69.94 45.17
C ALA A 45 -41.59 -69.28 46.09
N THR A 46 -42.86 -69.64 45.90
CA THR A 46 -43.89 -69.68 46.96
C THR A 46 -43.52 -70.71 48.04
N PRO A 47 -43.97 -70.46 49.28
CA PRO A 47 -44.96 -71.38 49.84
C PRO A 47 -46.16 -70.69 50.51
N SER A 48 -47.25 -71.45 50.67
CA SER A 48 -48.34 -71.22 51.64
C SER A 48 -49.09 -69.89 51.61
N ALA A 49 -49.85 -69.65 50.54
CA ALA A 49 -51.00 -68.73 50.56
C ALA A 49 -52.18 -69.31 51.37
N LEU A 50 -52.00 -69.50 52.68
CA LEU A 50 -53.07 -69.76 53.65
C LEU A 50 -52.64 -69.45 55.11
N SER A 51 -52.11 -68.26 55.34
CA SER A 51 -52.07 -67.69 56.70
C SER A 51 -52.31 -66.18 56.65
N SER A 52 -53.50 -65.75 57.08
CA SER A 52 -53.84 -64.32 57.25
C SER A 52 -53.36 -63.78 58.60
N THR A 53 -52.29 -64.37 59.14
CA THR A 53 -51.50 -63.81 60.23
C THR A 53 -50.10 -63.51 59.70
N ILE A 54 -49.82 -62.21 59.54
CA ILE A 54 -48.56 -61.69 60.08
C ILE A 54 -48.65 -61.95 61.59
N GLY A 55 -48.21 -63.14 62.00
CA GLY A 55 -48.05 -63.45 63.41
C GLY A 55 -47.07 -62.43 63.98
N THR A 56 -47.42 -61.81 65.10
CA THR A 56 -46.56 -60.84 65.77
C THR A 56 -45.25 -61.53 66.12
N ARG A 57 -44.20 -61.34 65.31
CA ARG A 57 -42.85 -61.87 65.58
C ARG A 57 -42.23 -61.08 66.73
N LEU A 58 -42.71 -61.38 67.94
CA LEU A 58 -42.08 -60.95 69.17
C LEU A 58 -40.63 -61.46 69.16
N PHE A 59 -39.73 -60.68 69.77
CA PHE A 59 -38.30 -61.02 69.83
C PHE A 59 -37.58 -61.08 68.46
N SER A 60 -38.09 -60.40 67.43
CA SER A 60 -37.39 -60.24 66.14
C SER A 60 -36.06 -59.47 66.23
N THR A 61 -35.80 -58.80 67.36
CA THR A 61 -34.51 -58.22 67.74
C THR A 61 -33.51 -59.23 68.33
N LEU A 62 -33.98 -60.40 68.77
CA LEU A 62 -33.20 -61.51 69.33
C LEU A 62 -33.11 -62.71 68.37
N ASP A 63 -33.70 -62.61 67.18
CA ASP A 63 -33.63 -63.60 66.10
C ASP A 63 -32.44 -63.29 65.18
N ASP A 64 -31.42 -64.14 65.21
CA ASP A 64 -30.26 -64.07 64.31
C ASP A 64 -30.58 -64.58 62.88
N GLY A 65 -31.84 -64.92 62.62
CA GLY A 65 -32.32 -65.57 61.41
C GLY A 65 -32.45 -67.09 61.54
N SER A 66 -32.08 -67.68 62.68
CA SER A 66 -32.27 -69.11 62.95
C SER A 66 -33.60 -69.45 63.61
N GLY A 67 -34.33 -68.47 64.17
CA GLY A 67 -35.57 -68.67 64.93
C GLY A 67 -35.37 -69.22 66.36
N PHE A 68 -34.12 -69.38 66.82
CA PHE A 68 -33.79 -69.85 68.17
C PHE A 68 -32.76 -68.95 68.85
N THR A 69 -33.01 -68.61 70.12
CA THR A 69 -32.04 -67.87 70.96
C THR A 69 -31.73 -68.62 72.26
N LEU A 70 -30.72 -68.19 73.01
CA LEU A 70 -30.39 -68.77 74.32
C LEU A 70 -31.38 -68.29 75.38
N VAL A 71 -31.64 -69.12 76.40
CA VAL A 71 -32.54 -68.75 77.52
C VAL A 71 -32.10 -67.45 78.18
N GLU A 72 -30.79 -67.29 78.38
CA GLU A 72 -30.14 -66.13 79.00
C GLU A 72 -30.57 -64.81 78.33
N TYR A 73 -30.48 -64.71 76.99
CA TYR A 73 -30.85 -63.49 76.26
C TYR A 73 -32.36 -63.14 76.32
N ILE A 74 -33.23 -64.12 76.55
CA ILE A 74 -34.67 -63.87 76.80
C ILE A 74 -34.88 -63.35 78.23
N LEU A 75 -34.20 -63.96 79.20
CA LEU A 75 -34.26 -63.54 80.60
C LEU A 75 -33.72 -62.11 80.77
N ASP A 76 -32.57 -61.81 80.16
CA ASP A 76 -31.94 -60.49 80.18
C ASP A 76 -32.88 -59.44 79.54
N ALA A 77 -33.36 -59.68 78.32
CA ALA A 77 -34.27 -58.76 77.63
C ALA A 77 -35.60 -58.55 78.38
N TRP A 78 -36.12 -59.57 79.07
CA TRP A 78 -37.32 -59.43 79.90
C TRP A 78 -37.04 -58.65 81.19
N VAL A 79 -35.85 -58.78 81.78
CA VAL A 79 -35.43 -57.99 82.95
C VAL A 79 -35.16 -56.52 82.57
N GLU A 80 -34.58 -56.26 81.39
CA GLU A 80 -34.44 -54.90 80.84
C GLU A 80 -35.80 -54.23 80.58
N GLU A 81 -36.80 -54.98 80.11
CA GLU A 81 -38.20 -54.55 79.97
C GLU A 81 -39.00 -54.61 81.31
N GLY A 82 -38.33 -54.84 82.45
CA GLY A 82 -38.90 -54.70 83.80
C GLY A 82 -39.66 -55.92 84.36
N ILE A 83 -39.50 -57.11 83.79
CA ILE A 83 -40.18 -58.35 84.19
C ILE A 83 -39.29 -59.15 85.16
N GLU A 84 -39.35 -58.81 86.45
CA GLU A 84 -38.50 -59.41 87.51
C GLU A 84 -38.69 -60.94 87.68
N ASN A 85 -39.88 -61.49 87.39
CA ASN A 85 -40.20 -62.92 87.55
C ASN A 85 -39.92 -63.75 86.27
N SER A 86 -39.05 -63.29 85.37
CA SER A 86 -38.81 -63.89 84.05
C SER A 86 -38.53 -65.40 84.07
N THR A 87 -37.75 -65.90 85.03
CA THR A 87 -37.45 -67.34 85.20
C THR A 87 -38.67 -68.16 85.62
N GLU A 88 -39.54 -67.62 86.47
CA GLU A 88 -40.76 -68.30 86.92
C GLU A 88 -41.78 -68.41 85.79
N ILE A 89 -41.86 -67.37 84.94
CA ILE A 89 -42.76 -67.33 83.78
C ILE A 89 -42.36 -68.41 82.76
N LEU A 90 -41.07 -68.55 82.43
CA LEU A 90 -40.61 -69.61 81.51
C LEU A 90 -40.88 -71.02 82.06
N GLN A 91 -40.70 -71.24 83.37
CA GLN A 91 -41.05 -72.51 84.01
C GLN A 91 -42.56 -72.79 83.98
N ALA A 92 -43.41 -71.78 84.26
CA ALA A 92 -44.87 -71.91 84.21
C ALA A 92 -45.39 -72.23 82.80
N LEU A 93 -44.73 -71.70 81.76
CA LEU A 93 -44.98 -72.01 80.36
C LEU A 93 -44.41 -73.38 79.92
N ASN A 94 -43.79 -74.15 80.82
CA ASN A 94 -43.16 -75.45 80.59
C ASN A 94 -41.94 -75.43 79.65
N PHE A 95 -41.20 -74.33 79.60
CA PHE A 95 -39.90 -74.28 78.92
C PHE A 95 -38.74 -74.69 79.84
N ASN A 96 -37.76 -75.41 79.28
CA ASN A 96 -36.52 -75.74 79.98
C ASN A 96 -35.63 -74.49 80.10
N LEU A 97 -35.04 -74.25 81.27
CA LEU A 97 -34.11 -73.14 81.48
C LEU A 97 -32.69 -73.40 80.92
N ASP A 98 -32.36 -74.65 80.60
CA ASP A 98 -31.07 -75.03 80.01
C ASP A 98 -31.16 -75.17 78.48
N GLY A 99 -30.45 -74.30 77.74
CA GLY A 99 -30.22 -74.45 76.30
C GLY A 99 -30.75 -73.32 75.40
N LYS A 100 -31.26 -73.69 74.22
CA LYS A 100 -31.88 -72.78 73.25
C LYS A 100 -33.41 -72.90 73.27
N LEU A 101 -34.09 -71.76 73.24
CA LEU A 101 -35.55 -71.66 73.10
C LEU A 101 -35.93 -71.30 71.66
N SER A 102 -37.02 -71.90 71.20
CA SER A 102 -37.69 -71.56 69.93
C SER A 102 -38.48 -70.27 70.12
N LEU A 103 -38.14 -69.23 69.37
CA LEU A 103 -38.81 -67.93 69.46
C LEU A 103 -40.27 -67.99 69.00
N SER A 104 -40.58 -68.84 68.02
CA SER A 104 -41.96 -69.07 67.57
C SER A 104 -42.80 -69.80 68.62
N ASP A 105 -42.24 -70.81 69.29
CA ASP A 105 -43.00 -71.57 70.28
C ASP A 105 -43.18 -70.78 71.58
N LEU A 106 -42.18 -70.00 72.00
CA LEU A 106 -42.30 -69.07 73.13
C LEU A 106 -43.33 -67.97 72.84
N THR A 107 -43.28 -67.37 71.64
CA THR A 107 -44.30 -66.41 71.18
C THR A 107 -45.69 -67.03 71.22
N MET A 108 -45.86 -68.23 70.67
CA MET A 108 -47.14 -68.94 70.66
C MET A 108 -47.64 -69.30 72.07
N ALA A 109 -46.75 -69.68 72.99
CA ALA A 109 -47.10 -69.97 74.38
C ALA A 109 -47.59 -68.72 75.14
N LEU A 110 -46.90 -67.59 74.98
CA LEU A 110 -47.30 -66.30 75.54
C LEU A 110 -48.62 -65.80 74.95
N GLU A 111 -48.80 -65.94 73.64
CA GLU A 111 -50.06 -65.60 72.96
C GLU A 111 -51.22 -66.48 73.44
N ASN A 112 -50.99 -67.77 73.65
CA ASN A 112 -51.99 -68.69 74.21
C ASN A 112 -52.39 -68.33 75.65
N GLU A 113 -51.44 -68.06 76.54
CA GLU A 113 -51.76 -67.63 77.91
C GLU A 113 -52.53 -66.30 77.93
N LEU A 114 -52.12 -65.28 77.15
CA LEU A 114 -52.88 -64.03 77.07
C LEU A 114 -54.31 -64.26 76.54
N LEU A 115 -54.51 -65.18 75.58
CA LEU A 115 -55.84 -65.57 75.09
C LEU A 115 -56.68 -66.35 76.13
N ILE A 116 -56.05 -67.02 77.09
CA ILE A 116 -56.69 -67.78 78.17
C ILE A 116 -57.02 -66.88 79.39
N THR A 117 -56.35 -65.73 79.55
CA THR A 117 -56.62 -64.81 80.66
C THR A 117 -58.08 -64.33 80.67
N LYS A 118 -58.76 -64.46 81.82
CA LYS A 118 -60.16 -64.03 82.00
C LYS A 118 -60.35 -62.51 82.13
N ASN A 119 -59.31 -61.72 81.85
CA ASN A 119 -59.35 -60.26 81.98
C ASN A 119 -59.58 -59.60 80.60
N GLY A 120 -60.84 -59.32 80.28
CA GLY A 120 -61.25 -58.71 79.02
C GLY A 120 -60.56 -57.35 78.73
N ILE A 121 -60.08 -56.63 79.74
CA ILE A 121 -59.33 -55.38 79.55
C ILE A 121 -57.96 -55.67 78.91
N HIS A 122 -57.25 -56.69 79.39
CA HIS A 122 -55.95 -57.09 78.83
C HIS A 122 -56.12 -57.67 77.42
N GLN A 123 -57.17 -58.48 77.21
CA GLN A 123 -57.50 -59.03 75.90
C GLN A 123 -57.84 -57.94 74.88
N ALA A 124 -58.62 -56.92 75.27
CA ALA A 124 -58.94 -55.77 74.43
C ALA A 124 -57.70 -54.94 74.11
N ALA A 125 -56.86 -54.62 75.11
CA ALA A 125 -55.61 -53.87 74.90
C ALA A 125 -54.66 -54.60 73.94
N LEU A 126 -54.46 -55.91 74.13
CA LEU A 126 -53.65 -56.73 73.21
C LEU A 126 -54.23 -56.74 71.79
N ALA A 127 -55.55 -56.91 71.65
CA ALA A 127 -56.21 -56.92 70.35
C ALA A 127 -56.05 -55.58 69.62
N SER A 128 -56.16 -54.46 70.34
CA SER A 128 -55.91 -53.12 69.82
C SER A 128 -54.45 -52.92 69.40
N PHE A 129 -53.46 -53.24 70.25
CA PHE A 129 -52.05 -53.13 69.87
C PHE A 129 -51.69 -54.04 68.69
N LYS A 130 -52.19 -55.28 68.66
CA LYS A 130 -52.02 -56.19 67.52
C LYS A 130 -52.73 -55.71 66.25
N ALA A 131 -53.78 -54.90 66.34
CA ALA A 131 -54.42 -54.27 65.18
C ALA A 131 -53.60 -53.08 64.67
N GLU A 132 -53.17 -52.20 65.57
CA GLU A 132 -52.36 -51.02 65.24
C GLU A 132 -51.01 -51.41 64.62
N ILE A 133 -50.30 -52.39 65.19
CA ILE A 133 -49.03 -52.89 64.64
C ILE A 133 -49.22 -53.42 63.21
N ARG A 134 -50.32 -54.14 62.93
CA ARG A 134 -50.63 -54.59 61.55
C ARG A 134 -50.94 -53.42 60.62
N HIS A 135 -51.75 -52.46 61.06
CA HIS A 135 -52.07 -51.28 60.26
C HIS A 135 -50.81 -50.44 59.92
N LEU A 136 -49.90 -50.26 60.88
CA LEU A 136 -48.64 -49.55 60.70
C LEU A 136 -47.69 -50.30 59.75
N LEU A 137 -47.57 -51.63 59.88
CA LEU A 137 -46.79 -52.45 58.94
C LEU A 137 -47.38 -52.38 57.52
N GLU A 138 -48.70 -52.54 57.36
CA GLU A 138 -49.38 -52.39 56.07
C GLU A 138 -49.23 -50.98 55.48
N ARG A 139 -49.07 -49.95 56.32
CA ARG A 139 -48.76 -48.59 55.86
C ARG A 139 -47.34 -48.49 55.37
N VAL A 140 -46.35 -48.94 56.15
CA VAL A 140 -44.93 -48.98 55.74
C VAL A 140 -44.75 -49.76 54.44
N ASP A 141 -45.41 -50.91 54.29
CA ASP A 141 -45.36 -51.71 53.04
C ASP A 141 -45.99 -51.00 51.84
N ARG A 142 -46.93 -50.08 52.03
CA ARG A 142 -47.48 -49.22 50.96
C ARG A 142 -46.50 -48.10 50.62
N GLU A 143 -46.02 -47.35 51.61
CA GLU A 143 -45.01 -46.30 51.42
C GLU A 143 -43.75 -46.82 50.71
N LEU A 144 -43.29 -48.03 51.06
CA LEU A 144 -42.15 -48.68 50.41
C LEU A 144 -42.40 -49.00 48.93
N ARG A 145 -43.59 -49.49 48.57
CA ARG A 145 -43.97 -49.76 47.18
C ARG A 145 -44.11 -48.47 46.36
N GLU A 146 -44.70 -47.43 46.94
CA GLU A 146 -44.83 -46.13 46.27
C GLU A 146 -43.47 -45.44 46.09
N LYS A 147 -42.61 -45.48 47.11
CA LYS A 147 -41.21 -45.02 47.04
C LYS A 147 -40.40 -45.76 45.96
N GLU A 148 -40.56 -47.07 45.85
CA GLU A 148 -39.84 -47.85 44.83
C GLU A 148 -40.38 -47.62 43.41
N LYS A 149 -41.69 -47.39 43.27
CA LYS A 149 -42.26 -46.92 42.00
C LYS A 149 -41.69 -45.55 41.61
N ILE A 150 -41.70 -44.59 42.53
CA ILE A 150 -41.16 -43.23 42.30
C ILE A 150 -39.67 -43.28 41.94
N ARG A 151 -38.88 -44.17 42.55
CA ARG A 151 -37.49 -44.43 42.15
C ARG A 151 -37.37 -44.96 40.73
N SER A 152 -38.17 -45.96 40.34
CA SER A 152 -38.15 -46.51 38.98
C SER A 152 -38.60 -45.49 37.94
N ASP A 153 -39.57 -44.65 38.26
CA ASP A 153 -40.03 -43.58 37.36
C ASP A 153 -39.01 -42.43 37.28
N LEU A 154 -38.33 -42.09 38.38
CA LEU A 154 -37.19 -41.17 38.38
C LEU A 154 -36.02 -41.71 37.54
N GLU A 155 -35.64 -42.98 37.69
CA GLU A 155 -34.55 -43.61 36.93
C GLU A 155 -34.83 -43.59 35.40
N LYS A 156 -36.10 -43.68 34.99
CA LYS A 156 -36.51 -43.52 33.58
C LYS A 156 -36.35 -42.08 33.10
N VAL A 157 -36.77 -41.10 33.91
CA VAL A 157 -36.63 -39.67 33.60
C VAL A 157 -35.16 -39.26 33.56
N GLU A 158 -34.32 -39.78 34.46
CA GLU A 158 -32.87 -39.55 34.44
C GLU A 158 -32.23 -40.15 33.17
N LYS A 159 -32.60 -41.36 32.77
CA LYS A 159 -32.14 -41.96 31.50
C LYS A 159 -32.57 -41.14 30.28
N GLN A 160 -33.83 -40.72 30.22
CA GLN A 160 -34.33 -39.84 29.15
C GLN A 160 -33.60 -38.48 29.13
N LYS A 161 -33.33 -37.89 30.30
CA LYS A 161 -32.51 -36.67 30.41
C LYS A 161 -31.09 -36.90 29.88
N THR A 162 -30.44 -38.01 30.22
CA THR A 162 -29.09 -38.32 29.69
C THR A 162 -29.08 -38.57 28.18
N GLN A 163 -30.16 -39.16 27.64
CA GLN A 163 -30.30 -39.37 26.19
C GLN A 163 -30.47 -38.05 25.45
N LEU A 164 -31.36 -37.17 25.92
CA LEU A 164 -31.53 -35.83 25.36
C LEU A 164 -30.24 -35.00 25.43
N ALA A 165 -29.47 -35.10 26.53
CA ALA A 165 -28.17 -34.45 26.64
C ALA A 165 -27.17 -34.98 25.58
N THR A 166 -27.08 -36.30 25.36
CA THR A 166 -26.21 -36.86 24.31
C THR A 166 -26.69 -36.51 22.89
N GLU A 167 -28.00 -36.42 22.65
CA GLU A 167 -28.55 -35.99 21.36
C GLU A 167 -28.21 -34.51 21.09
N VAL A 168 -28.29 -33.64 22.10
CA VAL A 168 -27.83 -32.23 22.08
C VAL A 168 -26.32 -32.13 21.84
N ASP A 169 -25.48 -32.92 22.52
CA ASP A 169 -24.03 -32.94 22.29
C ASP A 169 -23.66 -33.40 20.87
N GLU A 170 -24.37 -34.38 20.31
CA GLU A 170 -24.19 -34.87 18.94
C GLU A 170 -24.66 -33.85 17.89
N HIS A 171 -25.79 -33.16 18.13
CA HIS A 171 -26.26 -32.09 17.24
C HIS A 171 -25.30 -30.89 17.23
N HIS A 172 -24.82 -30.43 18.39
CA HIS A 172 -23.78 -29.40 18.48
C HIS A 172 -22.53 -29.79 17.71
N SER A 173 -22.06 -31.02 17.91
CA SER A 173 -20.88 -31.56 17.23
C SER A 173 -21.04 -31.56 15.70
N ALA A 174 -22.22 -31.86 15.18
CA ALA A 174 -22.53 -31.81 13.75
C ALA A 174 -22.65 -30.37 13.21
N ILE A 175 -23.23 -29.46 14.00
CA ILE A 175 -23.36 -28.03 13.69
C ILE A 175 -21.99 -27.35 13.63
N GLU A 176 -21.14 -27.56 14.64
CA GLU A 176 -19.78 -27.00 14.69
C GLU A 176 -18.94 -27.51 13.51
N GLN A 177 -19.05 -28.80 13.14
CA GLN A 177 -18.38 -29.35 11.95
C GLN A 177 -18.88 -28.73 10.64
N MET A 178 -20.20 -28.56 10.47
CA MET A 178 -20.78 -27.93 9.28
C MET A 178 -20.36 -26.46 9.16
N ASN A 179 -20.34 -25.72 10.27
CA ASN A 179 -19.91 -24.33 10.30
C ASN A 179 -18.42 -24.20 9.93
N ASN A 180 -17.54 -25.01 10.54
CA ASN A 180 -16.11 -25.08 10.18
C ASN A 180 -15.88 -25.38 8.69
N LEU A 181 -16.68 -26.26 8.08
CA LEU A 181 -16.59 -26.56 6.65
C LEU A 181 -17.07 -25.40 5.77
N ASN A 182 -18.05 -24.61 6.21
CA ASN A 182 -18.54 -23.47 5.45
C ASN A 182 -17.60 -22.25 5.58
N LEU A 183 -17.03 -22.01 6.76
CA LEU A 183 -15.96 -21.02 6.96
C LEU A 183 -14.76 -21.32 6.06
N ARG A 184 -14.25 -22.56 6.03
CA ARG A 184 -13.12 -22.94 5.16
C ARG A 184 -13.42 -22.80 3.65
N LYS A 185 -14.67 -23.03 3.22
CA LYS A 185 -15.07 -22.76 1.82
C LYS A 185 -15.05 -21.26 1.54
N LEU A 186 -15.61 -20.44 2.43
CA LEU A 186 -15.65 -18.99 2.29
C LEU A 186 -14.23 -18.40 2.28
N GLU A 187 -13.36 -18.83 3.19
CA GLU A 187 -11.92 -18.49 3.20
C GLU A 187 -11.23 -18.85 1.89
N GLN A 188 -11.46 -20.07 1.37
CA GLN A 188 -10.88 -20.53 0.11
C GLN A 188 -11.42 -19.74 -1.08
N GLU A 189 -12.72 -19.44 -1.13
CA GLU A 189 -13.31 -18.56 -2.15
C GLU A 189 -12.73 -17.14 -2.10
N HIS A 190 -12.55 -16.54 -0.92
CA HIS A 190 -11.92 -15.23 -0.78
C HIS A 190 -10.45 -15.27 -1.23
N LYS A 191 -9.73 -16.34 -0.89
CA LYS A 191 -8.35 -16.57 -1.33
C LYS A 191 -8.23 -16.76 -2.84
N GLU A 192 -9.18 -17.43 -3.48
CA GLU A 192 -9.27 -17.58 -4.94
C GLU A 192 -9.63 -16.25 -5.61
N LYS A 193 -10.60 -15.49 -5.09
CA LYS A 193 -10.94 -14.14 -5.56
C LYS A 193 -9.75 -13.18 -5.44
N LEU A 194 -9.00 -13.23 -4.33
CA LEU A 194 -7.75 -12.47 -4.15
C LEU A 194 -6.63 -12.92 -5.10
N ALA A 195 -6.53 -14.22 -5.41
CA ALA A 195 -5.56 -14.73 -6.38
C ALA A 195 -5.91 -14.31 -7.82
N ALA A 196 -7.19 -14.30 -8.18
CA ALA A 196 -7.67 -13.81 -9.47
C ALA A 196 -7.35 -12.32 -9.65
N VAL A 197 -7.74 -11.47 -8.71
CA VAL A 197 -7.46 -10.01 -8.75
C VAL A 197 -5.95 -9.73 -8.78
N ARG A 198 -5.12 -10.50 -8.07
CA ARG A 198 -3.65 -10.39 -8.18
C ARG A 198 -3.12 -10.79 -9.55
N SER A 199 -3.70 -11.81 -10.20
CA SER A 199 -3.33 -12.21 -11.56
C SER A 199 -3.79 -11.19 -12.61
N GLU A 200 -4.93 -10.55 -12.41
CA GLU A 200 -5.42 -9.46 -13.26
C GLU A 200 -4.54 -8.21 -13.13
N LEU A 201 -4.26 -7.76 -11.90
CA LEU A 201 -3.35 -6.64 -11.65
C LEU A 201 -1.94 -6.88 -12.22
N MET A 202 -1.42 -8.12 -12.14
CA MET A 202 -0.14 -8.47 -12.75
C MET A 202 -0.18 -8.36 -14.27
N LYS A 203 -1.27 -8.79 -14.93
CA LYS A 203 -1.45 -8.62 -16.38
C LYS A 203 -1.60 -7.17 -16.79
N GLU A 204 -2.34 -6.36 -16.02
CA GLU A 204 -2.46 -4.91 -16.25
C GLU A 204 -1.08 -4.24 -16.13
N MET A 205 -0.28 -4.61 -15.13
CA MET A 205 1.09 -4.12 -14.94
C MET A 205 2.02 -4.54 -16.11
N ASP A 206 1.97 -5.81 -16.52
CA ASP A 206 2.74 -6.31 -17.67
C ASP A 206 2.33 -5.60 -18.98
N GLN A 207 1.03 -5.34 -19.18
CA GLN A 207 0.52 -4.58 -20.34
C GLN A 207 0.97 -3.12 -20.32
N ILE A 208 0.90 -2.44 -19.18
CA ILE A 208 1.40 -1.07 -19.02
C ILE A 208 2.92 -1.03 -19.26
N GLN A 209 3.67 -2.03 -18.78
CA GLN A 209 5.11 -2.11 -19.01
C GLN A 209 5.45 -2.34 -20.49
N GLN A 210 4.69 -3.18 -21.20
CA GLN A 210 4.83 -3.41 -22.65
C GLN A 210 4.44 -2.16 -23.47
N GLN A 211 3.33 -1.50 -23.14
CA GLN A 211 2.94 -0.24 -23.78
C GLN A 211 4.03 0.83 -23.57
N ALA A 212 4.60 0.90 -22.37
CA ALA A 212 5.69 1.80 -22.05
C ALA A 212 7.08 1.35 -22.56
N SER A 213 7.25 0.15 -23.12
CA SER A 213 8.46 -0.21 -23.88
C SER A 213 8.30 0.14 -25.35
N VAL A 214 7.16 -0.20 -25.96
CA VAL A 214 6.82 0.18 -27.34
C VAL A 214 6.89 1.69 -27.53
N GLN A 215 6.29 2.49 -26.64
CA GLN A 215 6.39 3.95 -26.72
C GLN A 215 7.81 4.51 -26.55
N ARG A 216 8.72 3.77 -25.90
CA ARG A 216 10.15 4.15 -25.83
C ARG A 216 10.89 3.77 -27.10
N GLU A 217 10.63 2.59 -27.66
CA GLU A 217 11.18 2.14 -28.94
C GLU A 217 10.73 3.06 -30.10
N GLU A 218 9.46 3.50 -30.10
CA GLU A 218 8.92 4.49 -31.05
C GLU A 218 9.63 5.85 -30.92
N LEU A 219 9.76 6.40 -29.70
CA LEU A 219 10.44 7.67 -29.47
C LEU A 219 11.96 7.59 -29.74
N GLU A 220 12.61 6.46 -29.47
CA GLU A 220 14.02 6.25 -29.81
C GLU A 220 14.23 6.18 -31.33
N ALA A 221 13.29 5.56 -32.08
CA ALA A 221 13.30 5.55 -33.54
C ALA A 221 13.05 6.96 -34.14
N GLU A 222 12.11 7.73 -33.60
CA GLU A 222 11.92 9.14 -33.98
C GLU A 222 13.17 9.99 -33.69
N MET A 223 13.76 9.84 -32.50
CA MET A 223 15.02 10.52 -32.15
C MET A 223 16.17 10.12 -33.05
N GLN A 224 16.22 8.87 -33.55
CA GLN A 224 17.25 8.42 -34.48
C GLN A 224 17.02 8.99 -35.89
N LYS A 225 15.79 8.97 -36.40
CA LYS A 225 15.41 9.64 -37.66
C LYS A 225 15.78 11.12 -37.65
N ILE A 226 15.49 11.83 -36.56
CA ILE A 226 15.83 13.25 -36.40
C ILE A 226 17.35 13.48 -36.43
N ARG A 227 18.17 12.60 -35.86
CA ARG A 227 19.65 12.69 -35.95
C ARG A 227 20.15 12.43 -37.37
N GLU A 228 19.53 11.52 -38.09
CA GLU A 228 19.86 11.21 -39.48
C GLU A 228 19.50 12.40 -40.39
N ASP A 229 18.30 12.95 -40.27
CA ASP A 229 17.87 14.20 -40.94
C ASP A 229 18.80 15.38 -40.59
N GLU A 230 19.19 15.53 -39.32
CA GLU A 230 20.13 16.58 -38.89
C GLU A 230 21.53 16.38 -39.51
N SER A 231 22.02 15.15 -39.58
CA SER A 231 23.31 14.83 -40.23
C SER A 231 23.29 15.14 -41.72
N PHE A 232 22.19 14.80 -42.41
CA PHE A 232 21.98 15.11 -43.82
C PHE A 232 21.94 16.62 -44.08
N LEU A 233 21.24 17.38 -43.23
CA LEU A 233 21.19 18.84 -43.31
C LEU A 233 22.55 19.50 -43.03
N ARG A 234 23.33 18.97 -42.07
CA ARG A 234 24.70 19.42 -41.77
C ARG A 234 25.64 19.18 -42.97
N ASP A 235 25.54 18.03 -43.63
CA ASP A 235 26.34 17.71 -44.81
C ASP A 235 25.92 18.52 -46.04
N HIS A 236 24.61 18.72 -46.28
CA HIS A 236 24.12 19.59 -47.34
C HIS A 236 24.57 21.05 -47.13
N LEU A 237 24.57 21.54 -45.88
CA LEU A 237 25.12 22.85 -45.54
C LEU A 237 26.64 22.92 -45.77
N SER A 238 27.38 21.87 -45.41
CA SER A 238 28.82 21.73 -45.67
C SER A 238 29.16 21.79 -47.16
N ILE A 239 28.37 21.12 -48.01
CA ILE A 239 28.48 21.19 -49.48
C ILE A 239 28.16 22.61 -49.98
N SER A 240 27.06 23.20 -49.49
CA SER A 240 26.62 24.55 -49.88
C SER A 240 27.65 25.64 -49.52
N VAL A 241 28.31 25.52 -48.36
CA VAL A 241 29.40 26.42 -47.94
C VAL A 241 30.67 26.23 -48.78
N LYS A 242 30.97 25.00 -49.23
CA LYS A 242 32.08 24.75 -50.16
C LYS A 242 31.82 25.36 -51.53
N GLU A 243 30.59 25.27 -52.03
CA GLU A 243 30.21 25.89 -53.32
C GLU A 243 30.18 27.42 -53.22
N ASN A 244 29.67 28.01 -52.14
CA ASN A 244 29.79 29.46 -51.92
C ASN A 244 31.25 29.92 -51.96
N ARG A 245 32.18 29.21 -51.29
CA ARG A 245 33.62 29.52 -51.35
C ARG A 245 34.22 29.37 -52.75
N ARG A 246 33.70 28.43 -53.56
CA ARG A 246 34.08 28.26 -54.96
C ARG A 246 33.65 29.47 -55.80
N LEU A 247 32.41 29.89 -55.64
CA LEU A 247 31.81 31.06 -56.31
C LEU A 247 32.42 32.39 -55.84
N GLU A 248 32.73 32.53 -54.54
CA GLU A 248 33.48 33.67 -53.99
C GLU A 248 34.87 33.78 -54.63
N MET A 249 35.57 32.65 -54.81
CA MET A 249 36.86 32.64 -55.50
C MET A 249 36.72 32.97 -56.99
N GLU A 250 35.75 32.38 -57.70
CA GLU A 250 35.48 32.70 -59.12
C GLU A 250 35.10 34.17 -59.33
N LEU A 251 34.36 34.78 -58.39
CA LEU A 251 34.08 36.21 -58.38
C LEU A 251 35.37 37.02 -58.19
N LEU A 252 36.23 36.66 -57.24
CA LEU A 252 37.53 37.31 -57.01
C LEU A 252 38.40 37.25 -58.27
N ASP A 253 38.57 36.05 -58.84
CA ASP A 253 39.22 35.77 -60.13
C ASP A 253 38.65 36.62 -61.27
N SER A 254 37.34 36.87 -61.29
CA SER A 254 36.68 37.70 -62.32
C SER A 254 36.89 39.19 -62.09
N THR A 255 36.97 39.64 -60.84
CA THR A 255 37.23 41.04 -60.49
C THR A 255 38.67 41.45 -60.73
N GLU A 256 39.65 40.56 -60.49
CA GLU A 256 41.04 40.79 -60.88
C GLU A 256 41.17 40.94 -62.40
N LYS A 257 40.56 40.04 -63.19
CA LYS A 257 40.54 40.14 -64.66
C LYS A 257 39.81 41.38 -65.18
N LEU A 258 38.78 41.86 -64.47
CA LEU A 258 38.11 43.12 -64.75
C LEU A 258 39.02 44.33 -64.43
N GLU A 259 39.75 44.29 -63.33
CA GLU A 259 40.72 45.33 -62.97
C GLU A 259 41.90 45.35 -63.95
N GLU A 260 42.41 44.20 -64.39
CA GLU A 260 43.40 44.10 -65.48
C GLU A 260 42.87 44.74 -66.77
N ALA A 261 41.62 44.45 -67.15
CA ALA A 261 40.99 45.05 -68.33
C ALA A 261 40.81 46.58 -68.17
N GLN A 262 40.42 47.06 -67.00
CA GLN A 262 40.35 48.50 -66.70
C GLN A 262 41.74 49.17 -66.70
N ASN A 263 42.77 48.47 -66.21
CA ASN A 263 44.17 48.89 -66.29
C ASN A 263 44.72 48.87 -67.73
N GLN A 264 44.16 48.06 -68.64
CA GLN A 264 44.44 48.14 -70.08
C GLN A 264 43.69 49.31 -70.73
N ILE A 265 42.41 49.50 -70.39
CA ILE A 265 41.58 50.62 -70.90
C ILE A 265 42.18 51.98 -70.50
N THR A 266 42.63 52.16 -69.27
CA THR A 266 43.27 53.41 -68.81
C THR A 266 44.63 53.66 -69.46
N LYS A 267 45.42 52.61 -69.76
CA LYS A 267 46.64 52.72 -70.59
C LYS A 267 46.32 53.13 -72.03
N LEU A 268 45.24 52.60 -72.61
CA LEU A 268 44.79 53.00 -73.95
C LEU A 268 44.25 54.43 -73.96
N GLN A 269 43.44 54.83 -72.96
CA GLN A 269 42.94 56.20 -72.79
C GLN A 269 44.09 57.21 -72.66
N THR A 270 45.03 56.97 -71.74
CA THR A 270 46.21 57.86 -71.60
C THR A 270 47.09 57.87 -72.85
N SER A 271 47.18 56.77 -73.61
CA SER A 271 47.86 56.78 -74.92
C SER A 271 47.13 57.64 -75.96
N LEU A 272 45.79 57.62 -75.96
CA LEU A 272 44.96 58.45 -76.83
C LEU A 272 45.05 59.94 -76.44
N ASP A 273 44.98 60.26 -75.14
CA ASP A 273 45.14 61.61 -74.61
C ASP A 273 46.52 62.19 -74.95
N ASN A 274 47.58 61.37 -74.86
CA ASN A 274 48.93 61.74 -75.28
C ASN A 274 49.01 61.98 -76.79
N ILE A 275 48.40 61.13 -77.62
CA ILE A 275 48.33 61.35 -79.08
C ILE A 275 47.55 62.63 -79.42
N ILE A 276 46.45 62.92 -78.71
CA ILE A 276 45.70 64.17 -78.88
C ILE A 276 46.60 65.37 -78.53
N LYS A 277 47.30 65.33 -77.39
CA LYS A 277 48.24 66.38 -76.98
C LYS A 277 49.43 66.55 -77.92
N GLU A 278 50.01 65.49 -78.46
CA GLU A 278 51.11 65.59 -79.43
C GLU A 278 50.66 66.15 -80.78
N ARG A 279 49.44 65.81 -81.21
CA ARG A 279 48.94 66.16 -82.56
C ARG A 279 48.25 67.53 -82.62
N PHE A 280 47.78 68.03 -81.49
CA PHE A 280 47.01 69.29 -81.41
C PHE A 280 47.53 70.29 -80.36
N GLY A 281 48.34 69.84 -79.38
CA GLY A 281 48.72 70.61 -78.19
C GLY A 281 47.71 70.45 -77.05
N ASP A 282 47.91 71.21 -75.97
CA ASP A 282 46.93 71.36 -74.89
C ASP A 282 45.73 72.23 -75.35
N LEU A 283 44.97 71.74 -76.34
CA LEU A 283 43.72 72.39 -76.74
C LEU A 283 42.63 72.10 -75.70
N ASP A 284 42.39 73.10 -74.84
CA ASP A 284 41.13 73.20 -74.10
C ASP A 284 39.95 73.11 -75.10
N PRO A 285 38.99 72.19 -74.93
CA PRO A 285 37.80 72.09 -75.77
C PRO A 285 36.94 73.36 -75.83
N GLY A 286 37.13 74.30 -74.90
CA GLY A 286 36.51 75.64 -74.92
C GLY A 286 37.31 76.73 -75.65
N SER A 287 38.50 76.43 -76.21
CA SER A 287 39.39 77.43 -76.78
C SER A 287 38.84 78.08 -78.07
N ALA A 288 38.89 79.42 -78.12
CA ALA A 288 38.34 80.20 -79.23
C ALA A 288 39.03 79.91 -80.58
N ASP A 289 40.32 79.56 -80.55
CA ASP A 289 41.10 79.23 -81.75
C ASP A 289 40.62 77.94 -82.43
N LEU A 290 40.09 76.97 -81.67
CA LEU A 290 39.47 75.75 -82.22
C LEU A 290 38.23 76.08 -83.05
N PHE A 291 37.35 76.96 -82.52
CA PHE A 291 36.16 77.43 -83.25
C PHE A 291 36.53 78.27 -84.48
N LEU A 292 37.57 79.12 -84.39
CA LEU A 292 38.08 79.86 -85.54
C LEU A 292 38.67 78.94 -86.62
N GLN A 293 39.30 77.83 -86.22
CA GLN A 293 39.78 76.80 -87.15
C GLN A 293 38.63 76.03 -87.80
N GLU A 294 37.58 75.66 -87.04
CA GLU A 294 36.38 75.01 -87.57
C GLU A 294 35.63 75.92 -88.57
N GLU A 295 35.38 77.18 -88.19
CA GLU A 295 34.71 78.16 -89.06
C GLU A 295 35.51 78.41 -90.35
N ARG A 296 36.84 78.39 -90.28
CA ARG A 296 37.73 78.52 -91.46
C ARG A 296 37.67 77.28 -92.38
N ILE A 297 37.61 76.07 -91.83
CA ILE A 297 37.43 74.83 -92.60
C ILE A 297 36.04 74.81 -93.26
N LYS A 298 35.00 75.23 -92.53
CA LYS A 298 33.62 75.34 -92.98
C LYS A 298 33.45 76.36 -94.11
N GLN A 299 34.11 77.53 -94.01
CA GLN A 299 34.22 78.51 -95.10
C GLN A 299 34.91 77.91 -96.33
N LEU A 300 36.09 77.30 -96.16
CA LEU A 300 36.82 76.68 -97.27
C LEU A 300 35.97 75.62 -97.99
N ARG A 301 35.33 74.72 -97.23
CA ARG A 301 34.40 73.72 -97.76
C ARG A 301 33.24 74.36 -98.53
N SER A 302 32.63 75.42 -98.01
CA SER A 302 31.53 76.11 -98.72
C SER A 302 31.97 76.74 -100.05
N SER A 303 33.23 77.21 -100.15
CA SER A 303 33.79 77.75 -101.39
C SER A 303 34.08 76.67 -102.44
N TYR A 304 34.55 75.49 -102.02
CA TYR A 304 34.68 74.32 -102.90
C TYR A 304 33.32 73.78 -103.35
N GLU A 305 32.33 73.68 -102.45
CA GLU A 305 30.97 73.25 -102.83
C GLU A 305 30.30 74.22 -103.81
N ALA A 306 30.62 75.52 -103.76
CA ALA A 306 30.18 76.49 -104.76
C ALA A 306 30.86 76.26 -106.13
N GLN A 307 32.19 76.07 -106.15
CA GLN A 307 32.94 75.77 -107.38
C GLN A 307 32.48 74.46 -108.03
N CYS A 308 32.18 73.42 -107.24
CA CYS A 308 31.64 72.16 -107.77
C CYS A 308 30.25 72.34 -108.42
N ARG A 309 29.39 73.22 -107.88
CA ARG A 309 28.10 73.54 -108.52
C ARG A 309 28.29 74.33 -109.80
N GLU A 310 29.11 75.38 -109.80
CA GLU A 310 29.38 76.19 -110.99
C GLU A 310 29.99 75.35 -112.14
N LEU A 311 30.87 74.40 -111.81
CA LEU A 311 31.38 73.42 -112.78
C LEU A 311 30.30 72.43 -113.26
N GLN A 312 29.34 72.06 -112.42
CA GLN A 312 28.26 71.15 -112.79
C GLN A 312 27.17 71.85 -113.63
N ASP A 313 26.76 73.06 -113.26
CA ASP A 313 25.88 73.93 -114.07
C ASP A 313 26.47 74.12 -115.49
N ARG A 314 27.80 74.29 -115.57
CA ARG A 314 28.55 74.40 -116.84
C ARG A 314 28.60 73.09 -117.64
N ILE A 315 28.64 71.94 -116.96
CA ILE A 315 28.57 70.62 -117.60
C ILE A 315 27.15 70.37 -118.13
N ASP A 316 26.12 70.74 -117.39
CA ASP A 316 24.72 70.55 -117.78
C ASP A 316 24.34 71.49 -118.94
N GLU A 317 24.85 72.74 -118.96
CA GLU A 317 24.76 73.68 -120.10
C GLU A 317 25.37 73.08 -121.38
N LEU A 318 26.60 72.56 -121.31
CA LEU A 318 27.28 71.89 -122.44
C LEU A 318 26.60 70.57 -122.85
N GLN A 319 26.01 69.84 -121.92
CA GLN A 319 25.22 68.64 -122.24
C GLN A 319 23.90 69.00 -122.93
N SER A 320 23.27 70.12 -122.60
CA SER A 320 22.10 70.63 -123.31
C SER A 320 22.45 70.99 -124.76
N GLU A 321 23.53 71.75 -124.98
CA GLU A 321 24.03 72.05 -126.34
C GLU A 321 24.32 70.76 -127.13
N LEU A 322 25.01 69.79 -126.52
CA LEU A 322 25.29 68.50 -127.16
C LEU A 322 24.01 67.70 -127.45
N GLN A 323 22.97 67.75 -126.61
CA GLN A 323 21.71 67.06 -126.88
C GLN A 323 20.93 67.69 -128.05
N GLU A 324 20.97 69.02 -128.22
CA GLU A 324 20.37 69.65 -129.42
C GLU A 324 21.06 69.20 -130.71
N PHE A 325 22.39 69.05 -130.72
CA PHE A 325 23.13 68.54 -131.89
C PHE A 325 22.88 67.05 -132.19
N HIS A 326 22.57 66.21 -131.19
CA HIS A 326 22.28 64.78 -131.42
C HIS A 326 20.90 64.51 -132.06
N GLY A 327 20.02 65.52 -132.19
CA GLY A 327 18.66 65.35 -132.72
C GLY A 327 18.55 65.07 -134.23
N LEU A 328 19.63 65.18 -135.02
CA LEU A 328 19.56 65.34 -136.49
C LEU A 328 20.35 64.31 -137.35
N GLY A 329 20.92 63.24 -136.77
CA GLY A 329 21.72 62.24 -137.53
C GLY A 329 21.35 60.78 -137.25
N ARG A 330 21.21 59.95 -138.29
CA ARG A 330 20.90 58.50 -138.21
C ARG A 330 21.60 57.69 -139.31
N VAL A 331 22.04 56.45 -138.97
CA VAL A 331 22.12 55.25 -139.88
C VAL A 331 23.23 55.31 -140.98
N LEU A 332 24.10 54.31 -141.26
CA LEU A 332 24.24 52.88 -140.86
C LEU A 332 25.71 52.36 -140.99
N GLN A 333 25.95 51.09 -140.61
CA GLN A 333 27.18 50.24 -140.69
C GLN A 333 27.59 49.75 -142.12
N PRO A 334 28.65 48.92 -142.37
CA PRO A 334 29.86 48.49 -141.58
C PRO A 334 31.23 48.49 -142.36
N CYS A 335 32.32 48.05 -141.70
CA CYS A 335 33.37 47.08 -142.17
C CYS A 335 34.88 47.51 -142.22
N HIS A 336 35.74 46.64 -141.66
CA HIS A 336 37.22 46.48 -141.73
C HIS A 336 38.24 47.65 -141.76
N LYS A 337 38.97 47.81 -140.63
CA LYS A 337 40.44 48.01 -140.42
C LYS A 337 41.24 49.12 -141.15
N THR A 338 42.30 49.56 -140.45
CA THR A 338 43.50 50.34 -140.92
C THR A 338 43.39 51.86 -140.75
N LEU A 339 44.34 52.59 -140.14
CA LEU A 339 45.42 52.30 -139.17
C LEU A 339 45.74 53.64 -138.46
N SER A 340 46.15 53.63 -137.19
CA SER A 340 46.70 54.82 -136.50
C SER A 340 47.58 54.36 -135.34
N GLU A 341 48.76 53.87 -135.68
CA GLU A 341 49.79 53.47 -134.70
C GLU A 341 51.17 53.56 -135.38
N GLU A 342 51.86 54.68 -135.18
CA GLU A 342 53.23 54.91 -135.69
C GLU A 342 54.09 55.53 -134.58
N LEU A 343 54.78 54.65 -133.84
CA LEU A 343 55.57 55.01 -132.65
C LEU A 343 56.67 56.03 -132.97
N GLU A 344 56.97 56.92 -132.02
CA GLU A 344 58.37 57.17 -131.66
C GLU A 344 58.57 57.75 -130.25
N SER A 345 58.88 56.86 -129.29
CA SER A 345 59.65 57.23 -128.10
C SER A 345 61.04 56.61 -128.21
N LYS A 346 62.12 57.39 -128.03
CA LYS A 346 63.40 56.99 -127.36
C LYS A 346 64.59 57.96 -127.50
N SER A 347 65.38 57.98 -126.43
CA SER A 347 66.84 58.28 -126.34
C SER A 347 67.31 59.75 -126.31
N PRO A 348 68.50 60.06 -125.73
CA PRO A 348 69.48 59.15 -125.10
C PRO A 348 69.94 59.49 -123.66
N GLY A 349 70.04 58.44 -122.82
CA GLY A 349 71.18 58.10 -121.95
C GLY A 349 71.86 59.11 -120.98
N MET A 350 71.76 58.80 -119.67
CA MET A 350 72.82 58.92 -118.62
C MET A 350 73.44 60.33 -118.42
N GLU A 351 73.20 61.06 -117.32
CA GLU A 351 73.55 60.72 -115.93
C GLU A 351 72.77 61.59 -114.89
N SER A 352 72.18 60.93 -113.87
CA SER A 352 71.76 61.46 -112.55
C SER A 352 70.60 62.50 -112.42
N ASP A 353 69.49 62.03 -111.84
CA ASP A 353 68.50 62.76 -111.00
C ASP A 353 67.60 63.83 -111.70
N PRO A 354 66.60 64.48 -111.05
CA PRO A 354 65.21 64.20 -111.43
C PRO A 354 64.38 65.40 -111.95
N GLY A 355 63.61 65.20 -113.03
CA GLY A 355 62.54 66.12 -113.43
C GLY A 355 61.90 65.91 -114.83
N ILE A 356 60.56 65.96 -114.87
CA ILE A 356 59.63 66.38 -115.94
C ILE A 356 60.02 66.12 -117.43
N GLY A 357 59.21 65.33 -118.15
CA GLY A 357 59.17 65.26 -119.62
C GLY A 357 58.08 64.32 -120.16
N SER A 358 57.57 64.56 -121.37
CA SER A 358 56.52 63.76 -122.05
C SER A 358 57.06 63.06 -123.30
N ASP A 359 56.46 61.93 -123.73
CA ASP A 359 55.54 61.92 -124.90
C ASP A 359 54.80 60.57 -125.07
N GLU A 360 53.78 60.52 -125.93
CA GLU A 360 52.85 59.39 -126.11
C GLU A 360 52.78 58.88 -127.58
N VAL A 361 52.90 57.56 -127.79
CA VAL A 361 52.26 56.85 -128.92
C VAL A 361 51.89 55.39 -128.54
N GLN A 362 50.82 54.86 -129.15
CA GLN A 362 50.33 53.45 -129.15
C GLN A 362 51.24 52.54 -130.04
N PRO A 363 50.90 51.37 -130.67
CA PRO A 363 49.13 50.60 -131.13
C PRO A 363 48.33 49.71 -130.11
N PHE A 364 48.29 48.37 -130.28
CA PHE A 364 47.07 47.56 -130.05
C PHE A 364 47.24 46.06 -129.69
N SER A 365 46.18 45.57 -129.02
CA SER A 365 45.57 44.21 -129.07
C SER A 365 45.94 43.14 -128.01
N MET A 366 44.89 42.41 -127.60
CA MET A 366 44.92 41.16 -126.84
C MET A 366 44.11 40.09 -127.59
N SER A 367 44.39 38.80 -127.34
CA SER A 367 43.89 37.68 -128.13
C SER A 367 42.57 37.09 -127.62
N LEU A 368 41.79 36.52 -128.55
CA LEU A 368 40.57 35.74 -128.30
C LEU A 368 40.79 34.58 -127.31
N GLU A 369 42.02 34.07 -127.23
CA GLU A 369 42.44 33.02 -126.29
C GLU A 369 42.39 33.48 -124.83
N ALA A 370 42.74 34.73 -124.53
CA ALA A 370 42.62 35.31 -123.20
C ALA A 370 41.14 35.57 -122.82
N GLU A 371 40.32 35.95 -123.80
CA GLU A 371 38.87 36.14 -123.64
C GLU A 371 38.17 34.80 -123.35
N MET A 372 38.49 33.74 -124.12
CA MET A 372 38.00 32.39 -123.86
C MET A 372 38.43 31.86 -122.48
N MET A 373 39.69 32.09 -122.06
CA MET A 373 40.15 31.64 -120.74
C MET A 373 39.42 32.36 -119.60
N LEU A 374 39.14 33.66 -119.75
CA LEU A 374 38.35 34.44 -118.78
C LEU A 374 36.89 33.96 -118.70
N GLU A 375 36.27 33.62 -119.84
CA GLU A 375 34.90 33.09 -119.86
C GLU A 375 34.84 31.70 -119.20
N GLN A 376 35.82 30.85 -119.50
CA GLN A 376 35.94 29.51 -118.92
C GLN A 376 36.20 29.54 -117.40
N LEU A 377 36.91 30.56 -116.90
CA LEU A 377 37.10 30.78 -115.46
C LEU A 377 35.79 31.22 -114.75
N LYS A 378 34.96 32.05 -115.40
CA LYS A 378 33.64 32.41 -114.88
C LYS A 378 32.71 31.19 -114.80
N GLU A 379 32.72 30.36 -115.84
CA GLU A 379 31.90 29.15 -115.91
C GLU A 379 32.28 28.15 -114.79
N GLN A 380 33.58 27.97 -114.52
CA GLN A 380 34.07 27.24 -113.35
C GLN A 380 33.56 27.83 -112.03
N HIS A 381 33.70 29.15 -111.83
CA HIS A 381 33.32 29.77 -110.56
C HIS A 381 31.80 29.81 -110.33
N LEU A 382 31.00 29.84 -111.40
CA LEU A 382 29.55 29.65 -111.33
C LEU A 382 29.19 28.22 -110.92
N GLN A 383 29.88 27.21 -111.47
CA GLN A 383 29.69 25.81 -111.10
C GLN A 383 30.05 25.56 -109.62
N GLU A 384 31.18 26.10 -109.13
CA GLU A 384 31.59 26.03 -107.72
C GLU A 384 30.55 26.66 -106.78
N MET A 385 29.98 27.81 -107.16
CA MET A 385 28.94 28.50 -106.38
C MET A 385 27.59 27.76 -106.40
N GLU A 386 27.30 26.99 -107.46
CA GLU A 386 26.12 26.13 -107.53
C GLU A 386 26.30 24.86 -106.68
N ASP A 387 27.47 24.23 -106.73
CA ASP A 387 27.80 23.06 -105.90
C ASP A 387 27.85 23.41 -104.40
N LEU A 388 28.30 24.63 -104.04
CA LEU A 388 28.21 25.14 -102.68
C LEU A 388 26.76 25.42 -102.23
N ARG A 389 25.89 25.95 -103.11
CA ARG A 389 24.45 26.09 -102.84
C ARG A 389 23.80 24.73 -102.59
N ASN A 390 24.07 23.74 -103.45
CA ASN A 390 23.56 22.37 -103.30
C ASN A 390 24.02 21.71 -101.98
N GLN A 391 25.25 21.97 -101.53
CA GLN A 391 25.75 21.49 -100.23
C GLN A 391 25.08 22.18 -99.03
N LEU A 392 24.82 23.49 -99.12
CA LEU A 392 24.07 24.24 -98.11
C LEU A 392 22.62 23.76 -98.03
N GLU A 393 21.94 23.62 -99.16
CA GLU A 393 20.53 23.22 -99.20
C GLU A 393 20.32 21.76 -98.77
N THR A 394 21.23 20.85 -99.12
CA THR A 394 21.21 19.48 -98.57
C THR A 394 21.44 19.45 -97.06
N LYS A 395 22.32 20.30 -96.51
CA LYS A 395 22.51 20.42 -95.05
C LYS A 395 21.30 21.00 -94.33
N ILE A 396 20.66 22.03 -94.87
CA ILE A 396 19.40 22.58 -94.34
C ILE A 396 18.33 21.47 -94.30
N ASN A 397 18.16 20.74 -95.40
CA ASN A 397 17.23 19.61 -95.49
C ASN A 397 17.57 18.42 -94.55
N GLU A 398 18.80 18.30 -94.06
CA GLU A 398 19.18 17.34 -93.01
C GLU A 398 18.80 17.85 -91.61
N PHE A 399 19.03 19.14 -91.32
CA PHE A 399 18.65 19.76 -90.06
C PHE A 399 17.12 19.79 -89.87
N ASP A 400 16.35 20.16 -90.90
CA ASP A 400 14.89 20.14 -90.84
C ASP A 400 14.36 18.74 -90.51
N LYS A 401 14.93 17.69 -91.13
CA LYS A 401 14.58 16.28 -90.84
C LYS A 401 15.00 15.83 -89.45
N MET A 402 16.00 16.47 -88.83
CA MET A 402 16.38 16.22 -87.44
C MET A 402 15.39 16.90 -86.48
N VAL A 403 15.02 18.15 -86.75
CA VAL A 403 14.06 18.94 -85.98
C VAL A 403 12.67 18.29 -86.01
N GLU A 404 12.16 17.86 -87.17
CA GLU A 404 10.86 17.18 -87.25
C GLU A 404 10.85 15.82 -86.53
N LYS A 405 11.98 15.09 -86.52
CA LYS A 405 12.11 13.87 -85.70
C LYS A 405 12.08 14.17 -84.20
N GLN A 406 12.75 15.23 -83.75
CA GLN A 406 12.68 15.66 -82.34
C GLN A 406 11.27 16.07 -81.95
N LYS A 407 10.59 16.90 -82.76
CA LYS A 407 9.18 17.29 -82.56
C LYS A 407 8.27 16.06 -82.43
N ALA A 408 8.38 15.09 -83.34
CA ALA A 408 7.60 13.85 -83.29
C ALA A 408 7.85 13.09 -81.97
N SER A 409 9.12 12.91 -81.58
CA SER A 409 9.45 12.22 -80.32
C SER A 409 8.96 12.96 -79.07
N HIS A 410 8.93 14.29 -79.08
CA HIS A 410 8.39 15.08 -77.97
C HIS A 410 6.86 15.06 -77.89
N GLU A 411 6.16 15.03 -79.03
CA GLU A 411 4.70 14.89 -79.02
C GLU A 411 4.28 13.46 -78.59
N ASP A 412 5.01 12.42 -79.00
CA ASP A 412 4.82 11.04 -78.49
C ASP A 412 5.08 10.94 -76.98
N GLN A 413 6.15 11.56 -76.48
CA GLN A 413 6.44 11.66 -75.03
C GLN A 413 5.30 12.36 -74.28
N LYS A 414 4.83 13.50 -74.80
CA LYS A 414 3.75 14.31 -74.23
C LYS A 414 2.42 13.57 -74.21
N VAL A 415 2.07 12.84 -75.29
CA VAL A 415 0.89 11.97 -75.32
C VAL A 415 1.01 10.83 -74.29
N THR A 416 2.20 10.25 -74.15
CA THR A 416 2.47 9.20 -73.15
C THR A 416 2.31 9.71 -71.72
N ILE A 417 2.85 10.91 -71.41
CA ILE A 417 2.73 11.56 -70.10
C ILE A 417 1.27 11.92 -69.78
N VAL A 418 0.53 12.48 -70.75
CA VAL A 418 -0.90 12.78 -70.59
C VAL A 418 -1.72 11.52 -70.35
N LEU A 419 -1.44 10.43 -71.07
CA LEU A 419 -2.09 9.13 -70.85
C LEU A 419 -1.78 8.56 -69.46
N HIS A 420 -0.54 8.67 -68.99
CA HIS A 420 -0.13 8.20 -67.67
C HIS A 420 -0.84 8.97 -66.55
N HIS A 421 -0.80 10.31 -66.57
CA HIS A 421 -1.53 11.15 -65.61
C HIS A 421 -3.04 10.89 -65.66
N GLN A 422 -3.62 10.60 -66.83
CA GLN A 422 -5.04 10.26 -66.96
C GLN A 422 -5.37 8.89 -66.31
N GLN A 423 -4.46 7.92 -66.38
CA GLN A 423 -4.60 6.62 -65.71
C GLN A 423 -4.45 6.76 -64.19
N GLU A 424 -3.46 7.51 -63.70
CA GLU A 424 -3.29 7.79 -62.26
C GLU A 424 -4.50 8.55 -61.69
N ALA A 425 -4.97 9.58 -62.38
CA ALA A 425 -6.16 10.33 -62.00
C ALA A 425 -7.46 9.51 -62.12
N GLN A 426 -7.45 8.35 -62.78
CA GLN A 426 -8.56 7.38 -62.74
C GLN A 426 -8.39 6.41 -61.56
N ALA A 427 -7.21 5.83 -61.35
CA ALA A 427 -6.91 4.96 -60.22
C ALA A 427 -7.22 5.64 -58.87
N LEU A 428 -6.80 6.89 -58.69
CA LEU A 428 -7.09 7.69 -57.49
C LEU A 428 -8.60 7.95 -57.29
N ARG A 429 -9.40 8.03 -58.36
CA ARG A 429 -10.88 8.13 -58.25
C ARG A 429 -11.51 6.80 -57.85
N GLU A 430 -10.98 5.69 -58.36
CA GLU A 430 -11.44 4.34 -58.01
C GLU A 430 -11.08 4.01 -56.55
N GLU A 431 -9.86 4.34 -56.10
CA GLU A 431 -9.47 4.27 -54.68
C GLU A 431 -10.37 5.15 -53.80
N MET A 432 -10.56 6.44 -54.13
CA MET A 432 -11.46 7.33 -53.39
C MET A 432 -12.89 6.80 -53.33
N ALA A 433 -13.41 6.19 -54.40
CA ALA A 433 -14.72 5.54 -54.39
C ALA A 433 -14.76 4.32 -53.46
N THR A 434 -13.71 3.48 -53.44
CA THR A 434 -13.65 2.35 -52.49
C THR A 434 -13.53 2.80 -51.04
N LEU A 435 -12.74 3.85 -50.75
CA LEU A 435 -12.62 4.46 -49.42
C LEU A 435 -13.94 5.10 -48.98
N GLN A 436 -14.69 5.72 -49.90
CA GLN A 436 -16.02 6.27 -49.62
C GLN A 436 -17.03 5.16 -49.29
N ILE A 437 -17.00 4.03 -50.01
CA ILE A 437 -17.82 2.84 -49.71
C ILE A 437 -17.45 2.26 -48.34
N GLN A 438 -16.15 2.06 -48.05
CA GLN A 438 -15.69 1.56 -46.75
C GLN A 438 -16.06 2.51 -45.61
N THR A 439 -15.97 3.82 -45.82
CA THR A 439 -16.41 4.85 -44.85
C THR A 439 -17.90 4.72 -44.58
N GLN A 440 -18.73 4.57 -45.62
CA GLN A 440 -20.16 4.37 -45.46
C GLN A 440 -20.50 3.04 -44.76
N GLU A 441 -19.80 1.95 -45.06
CA GLU A 441 -19.96 0.67 -44.35
C GLU A 441 -19.60 0.78 -42.87
N LEU A 442 -18.47 1.43 -42.54
CA LEU A 442 -18.06 1.67 -41.15
C LEU A 442 -19.08 2.55 -40.43
N GLN A 443 -19.59 3.60 -41.08
CA GLN A 443 -20.61 4.49 -40.53
C GLN A 443 -21.94 3.76 -40.29
N ASN A 444 -22.35 2.88 -41.20
CA ASN A 444 -23.54 2.03 -41.06
C ASN A 444 -23.37 1.00 -39.91
N ARG A 445 -22.19 0.37 -39.78
CA ARG A 445 -21.88 -0.52 -38.66
C ARG A 445 -21.89 0.22 -37.32
N LEU A 446 -21.38 1.45 -37.27
CA LEU A 446 -21.36 2.27 -36.07
C LEU A 446 -22.79 2.66 -35.64
N GLN A 447 -23.65 3.04 -36.59
CA GLN A 447 -25.08 3.24 -36.35
C GLN A 447 -25.79 1.96 -35.87
N GLN A 448 -25.45 0.79 -36.43
CA GLN A 448 -26.01 -0.49 -35.95
C GLN A 448 -25.60 -0.78 -34.51
N VAL A 449 -24.32 -0.57 -34.16
CA VAL A 449 -23.82 -0.73 -32.78
C VAL A 449 -24.49 0.25 -31.81
N ASP A 450 -24.71 1.51 -32.20
CA ASP A 450 -25.45 2.48 -31.37
C ASP A 450 -26.93 2.09 -31.19
N VAL A 451 -27.59 1.52 -32.21
CA VAL A 451 -28.96 0.99 -32.11
C VAL A 451 -29.03 -0.27 -31.24
N GLU A 452 -28.05 -1.16 -31.32
CA GLU A 452 -27.97 -2.36 -30.47
C GLU A 452 -27.65 -1.98 -29.02
N ARG A 453 -26.72 -1.04 -28.80
CA ARG A 453 -26.40 -0.48 -27.48
C ARG A 453 -27.62 0.20 -26.85
N THR A 454 -28.32 1.08 -27.57
CA THR A 454 -29.50 1.77 -27.00
C THR A 454 -30.66 0.81 -26.72
N ARG A 455 -30.81 -0.27 -27.49
CA ARG A 455 -31.73 -1.37 -27.15
C ARG A 455 -31.31 -2.11 -25.88
N LEU A 456 -30.03 -2.43 -25.71
CA LEU A 456 -29.51 -3.09 -24.50
C LEU A 456 -29.62 -2.20 -23.25
N GLU A 457 -29.35 -0.91 -23.38
CA GLU A 457 -29.58 0.08 -22.32
C GLU A 457 -31.08 0.17 -21.97
N GLN A 458 -31.97 0.13 -22.96
CA GLN A 458 -33.42 0.08 -22.72
C GLN A 458 -33.86 -1.21 -22.01
N THR A 459 -33.38 -2.39 -22.43
CA THR A 459 -33.73 -3.66 -21.75
C THR A 459 -33.19 -3.70 -20.33
N GLN A 460 -31.97 -3.19 -20.08
CA GLN A 460 -31.43 -3.08 -18.72
C GLN A 460 -32.22 -2.08 -17.85
N VAL A 461 -32.67 -0.94 -18.40
CA VAL A 461 -33.55 0.01 -17.70
C VAL A 461 -34.94 -0.59 -17.43
N GLU A 462 -35.45 -1.45 -18.31
CA GLU A 462 -36.67 -2.20 -18.05
C GLU A 462 -36.49 -3.31 -17.01
N GLU A 463 -35.39 -4.07 -17.05
CA GLU A 463 -35.10 -5.14 -16.10
C GLU A 463 -34.82 -4.62 -14.70
N THR A 464 -34.05 -3.53 -14.57
CA THR A 464 -33.85 -2.84 -13.28
C THR A 464 -35.17 -2.29 -12.74
N LYS A 465 -36.04 -1.70 -13.56
CA LYS A 465 -37.40 -1.32 -13.13
C LYS A 465 -38.28 -2.50 -12.75
N LYS A 466 -38.18 -3.64 -13.46
CA LYS A 466 -38.93 -4.87 -13.12
C LYS A 466 -38.45 -5.44 -11.78
N LEU A 467 -37.14 -5.44 -11.52
CA LEU A 467 -36.54 -5.88 -10.26
C LEU A 467 -36.88 -4.92 -9.11
N GLN A 468 -36.78 -3.60 -9.32
CA GLN A 468 -37.21 -2.59 -8.35
C GLN A 468 -38.69 -2.74 -8.01
N ASN A 469 -39.58 -2.84 -9.01
CA ASN A 469 -41.02 -3.06 -8.80
C ASN A 469 -41.37 -4.43 -8.17
N LEU A 470 -40.43 -5.39 -8.14
CA LEU A 470 -40.57 -6.64 -7.41
C LEU A 470 -40.09 -6.47 -5.97
N GLN A 471 -38.93 -5.85 -5.75
CA GLN A 471 -38.41 -5.52 -4.42
C GLN A 471 -39.35 -4.59 -3.64
N GLU A 472 -39.93 -3.59 -4.28
CA GLU A 472 -40.94 -2.70 -3.66
C GLU A 472 -42.17 -3.51 -3.23
N LYS A 473 -42.62 -4.49 -4.02
CA LYS A 473 -43.76 -5.35 -3.66
C LYS A 473 -43.43 -6.39 -2.61
N GLU A 474 -42.21 -6.93 -2.61
CA GLU A 474 -41.71 -7.80 -1.54
C GLU A 474 -41.62 -7.00 -0.22
N VAL A 475 -41.15 -5.75 -0.26
CA VAL A 475 -41.14 -4.84 0.89
C VAL A 475 -42.57 -4.48 1.32
N GLU A 476 -43.51 -4.24 0.40
CA GLU A 476 -44.93 -4.02 0.73
C GLU A 476 -45.57 -5.25 1.38
N THR A 477 -45.34 -6.46 0.86
CA THR A 477 -45.89 -7.69 1.46
C THR A 477 -45.24 -8.02 2.80
N PHE A 478 -43.93 -7.83 2.98
CA PHE A 478 -43.29 -7.97 4.29
C PHE A 478 -43.77 -6.89 5.28
N ARG A 479 -44.03 -5.66 4.82
CA ARG A 479 -44.62 -4.60 5.66
C ARG A 479 -46.05 -4.95 6.08
N GLN A 480 -46.86 -5.48 5.17
CA GLN A 480 -48.20 -5.94 5.48
C GLN A 480 -48.20 -7.14 6.45
N GLN A 481 -47.35 -8.15 6.20
CA GLN A 481 -47.15 -9.28 7.13
C GLN A 481 -46.68 -8.83 8.52
N LEU A 482 -45.82 -7.81 8.60
CA LEU A 482 -45.39 -7.23 9.87
C LEU A 482 -46.54 -6.52 10.59
N GLN A 483 -47.41 -5.81 9.87
CA GLN A 483 -48.62 -5.18 10.44
C GLN A 483 -49.63 -6.24 10.90
N GLU A 484 -49.87 -7.29 10.12
CA GLU A 484 -50.73 -8.42 10.47
C GLU A 484 -50.19 -9.20 11.68
N ALA A 485 -48.87 -9.34 11.80
CA ALA A 485 -48.22 -9.93 12.97
C ALA A 485 -48.29 -9.01 14.20
N GLN A 486 -48.26 -7.68 14.02
CA GLN A 486 -48.44 -6.70 15.10
C GLN A 486 -49.87 -6.75 15.64
N THR A 487 -50.90 -6.73 14.79
CA THR A 487 -52.30 -6.86 15.23
C THR A 487 -52.57 -8.22 15.88
N CYS A 488 -52.02 -9.32 15.34
CA CYS A 488 -52.11 -10.62 15.99
C CYS A 488 -51.44 -10.65 17.37
N ARG A 489 -50.34 -9.90 17.58
CA ARG A 489 -49.69 -9.77 18.89
C ARG A 489 -50.55 -8.96 19.86
N GLU A 490 -51.16 -7.88 19.39
CA GLU A 490 -52.05 -7.02 20.19
C GLU A 490 -53.34 -7.75 20.59
N ASP A 491 -53.94 -8.52 19.68
CA ASP A 491 -55.06 -9.43 19.97
C ASP A 491 -54.68 -10.49 21.04
N LEU A 492 -53.48 -11.06 20.95
CA LEU A 492 -52.97 -12.01 21.95
C LEU A 492 -52.63 -11.34 23.29
N GLU A 493 -52.16 -10.10 23.28
CA GLU A 493 -51.93 -9.29 24.48
C GLU A 493 -53.26 -8.90 25.17
N GLU A 494 -54.30 -8.50 24.44
CA GLU A 494 -55.64 -8.26 25.02
C GLU A 494 -56.27 -9.58 25.49
N GLN A 495 -56.11 -10.70 24.78
CA GLN A 495 -56.52 -12.02 25.26
C GLN A 495 -55.80 -12.44 26.56
N LEU A 496 -54.48 -12.25 26.65
CA LEU A 496 -53.70 -12.54 27.87
C LEU A 496 -54.06 -11.59 29.02
N LYS A 497 -54.38 -10.33 28.72
CA LYS A 497 -54.90 -9.34 29.69
C LYS A 497 -56.28 -9.73 30.19
N ASN A 498 -57.17 -10.20 29.32
CA ASN A 498 -58.51 -10.67 29.66
C ASN A 498 -58.47 -11.99 30.45
N LEU A 499 -57.60 -12.93 30.08
CA LEU A 499 -57.38 -14.17 30.85
C LEU A 499 -56.76 -13.87 32.22
N ARG A 500 -55.86 -12.89 32.32
CA ARG A 500 -55.32 -12.43 33.61
C ARG A 500 -56.39 -11.70 34.44
N GLY A 501 -57.25 -10.90 33.80
CA GLY A 501 -58.41 -10.27 34.43
C GLY A 501 -59.36 -11.33 35.00
N GLN A 502 -59.76 -12.30 34.19
CA GLN A 502 -60.54 -13.46 34.63
C GLN A 502 -59.83 -14.27 35.71
N GLN A 503 -58.50 -14.39 35.70
CA GLN A 503 -57.78 -15.06 36.78
C GLN A 503 -57.86 -14.26 38.08
N VAL A 504 -57.69 -12.93 38.06
CA VAL A 504 -57.87 -12.07 39.23
C VAL A 504 -59.32 -12.07 39.71
N GLU A 505 -60.30 -11.98 38.81
CA GLU A 505 -61.73 -12.11 39.16
C GLU A 505 -62.04 -13.48 39.77
N ASN A 506 -61.44 -14.57 39.26
CA ASN A 506 -61.61 -15.90 39.85
C ASN A 506 -60.88 -16.04 41.19
N ASP A 507 -59.69 -15.47 41.36
CA ASP A 507 -58.97 -15.48 42.64
C ASP A 507 -59.69 -14.60 43.67
N GLU A 508 -60.36 -13.50 43.25
CA GLU A 508 -61.29 -12.72 44.06
C GLU A 508 -62.60 -13.47 44.32
N ASN A 509 -63.15 -14.20 43.36
CA ASN A 509 -64.34 -15.02 43.53
C ASN A 509 -64.04 -16.13 44.54
N PHE A 510 -62.91 -16.85 44.42
CA PHE A 510 -62.45 -17.84 45.40
C PHE A 510 -62.12 -17.18 46.74
N SER A 511 -61.59 -15.96 46.78
CA SER A 511 -61.38 -15.23 48.03
C SER A 511 -62.69 -14.82 48.69
N ARG A 512 -63.70 -14.42 47.91
CA ARG A 512 -65.06 -14.12 48.36
C ARG A 512 -65.78 -15.39 48.79
N GLU A 513 -65.72 -16.49 48.03
CA GLU A 513 -66.22 -17.81 48.42
C GLU A 513 -65.52 -18.32 49.69
N MET A 514 -64.22 -18.12 49.86
CA MET A 514 -63.52 -18.50 51.10
C MET A 514 -63.86 -17.59 52.28
N GLU A 515 -64.10 -16.29 52.05
CA GLU A 515 -64.69 -15.37 53.03
C GLU A 515 -66.12 -15.78 53.40
N GLU A 516 -66.90 -16.23 52.42
CA GLU A 516 -68.31 -16.61 52.56
C GLU A 516 -68.45 -18.00 53.18
N LEU A 517 -67.52 -18.92 52.91
CA LEU A 517 -67.37 -20.21 53.56
C LEU A 517 -66.82 -20.04 54.99
N LYS A 518 -65.93 -19.07 55.24
CA LYS A 518 -65.56 -18.65 56.62
C LYS A 518 -66.75 -18.03 57.34
N LYS A 519 -67.58 -17.21 56.68
CA LYS A 519 -68.82 -16.67 57.25
C LYS A 519 -69.84 -17.77 57.50
N GLN A 520 -69.99 -18.75 56.61
CA GLN A 520 -70.81 -19.94 56.81
C GLN A 520 -70.26 -20.81 57.94
N HIS A 521 -68.95 -20.98 58.08
CA HIS A 521 -68.33 -21.62 59.25
C HIS A 521 -68.53 -20.82 60.54
N ALA A 522 -68.44 -19.49 60.52
CA ALA A 522 -68.72 -18.62 61.67
C ALA A 522 -70.22 -18.48 61.95
N VAL A 523 -71.09 -18.89 61.03
CA VAL A 523 -72.54 -19.05 61.20
C VAL A 523 -72.88 -20.49 61.55
N GLN A 524 -72.07 -21.50 61.23
CA GLN A 524 -72.21 -22.87 61.72
C GLN A 524 -71.65 -23.03 63.13
N ILE A 525 -70.56 -22.34 63.48
CA ILE A 525 -70.08 -22.22 64.86
C ILE A 525 -71.13 -21.49 65.69
N ARG A 526 -71.63 -20.33 65.23
CA ARG A 526 -72.76 -19.67 65.89
C ARG A 526 -74.03 -20.52 65.87
N ARG A 527 -74.32 -21.29 64.83
CA ARG A 527 -75.46 -22.22 64.84
C ARG A 527 -75.23 -23.41 65.77
N LEU A 528 -74.01 -23.84 66.03
CA LEU A 528 -73.71 -24.88 67.03
C LEU A 528 -73.72 -24.31 68.46
N GLU A 529 -73.37 -23.04 68.64
CA GLU A 529 -73.54 -22.28 69.89
C GLU A 529 -75.03 -21.99 70.14
N GLU A 530 -75.77 -21.58 69.10
CA GLU A 530 -77.22 -21.39 69.07
C GLU A 530 -77.94 -22.73 69.22
N GLU A 531 -77.52 -23.84 68.60
CA GLU A 531 -78.06 -25.19 68.83
C GLU A 531 -77.76 -25.67 70.27
N HIS A 532 -76.62 -25.29 70.86
CA HIS A 532 -76.37 -25.51 72.29
C HIS A 532 -77.30 -24.69 73.18
N VAL A 533 -77.66 -23.46 72.78
CA VAL A 533 -78.66 -22.63 73.45
C VAL A 533 -80.07 -23.20 73.22
N GLU A 534 -80.47 -23.50 71.99
CA GLU A 534 -81.75 -24.11 71.58
C GLU A 534 -81.93 -25.54 72.09
N LEU A 535 -80.88 -26.28 72.47
CA LEU A 535 -81.02 -27.53 73.22
C LEU A 535 -81.30 -27.30 74.72
N SER A 536 -80.91 -26.15 75.27
CA SER A 536 -81.16 -25.77 76.67
C SER A 536 -82.43 -24.92 76.86
N GLU A 537 -82.78 -24.09 75.88
CA GLU A 537 -84.10 -23.46 75.72
C GLU A 537 -85.10 -24.48 75.19
N GLY A 538 -84.71 -25.44 74.34
CA GLY A 538 -85.57 -26.48 73.80
C GLY A 538 -86.09 -27.47 74.83
N GLN A 539 -85.35 -27.73 75.91
CA GLN A 539 -85.89 -28.46 77.07
C GLN A 539 -86.96 -27.65 77.82
N LEU A 540 -86.94 -26.32 77.71
CA LEU A 540 -87.99 -25.40 78.17
C LEU A 540 -89.15 -25.32 77.15
N GLU A 541 -88.82 -25.40 75.86
CA GLU A 541 -89.75 -25.30 74.74
C GLU A 541 -90.50 -26.63 74.49
N GLU A 542 -89.96 -27.79 74.87
CA GLU A 542 -90.66 -29.08 74.90
C GLU A 542 -91.84 -29.09 75.91
N GLU A 543 -91.75 -28.32 77.01
CA GLU A 543 -92.88 -28.11 77.92
C GLU A 543 -93.96 -27.21 77.28
N LYS A 544 -93.58 -26.22 76.47
CA LYS A 544 -94.52 -25.43 75.66
C LYS A 544 -95.09 -26.23 74.48
N GLN A 545 -94.31 -27.09 73.83
CA GLN A 545 -94.74 -27.84 72.66
C GLN A 545 -95.90 -28.77 73.00
N LYS A 546 -95.90 -29.44 74.16
CA LYS A 546 -97.07 -30.22 74.64
C LYS A 546 -98.37 -29.39 74.73
N LEU A 547 -98.26 -28.12 75.12
CA LEU A 547 -99.40 -27.18 75.15
C LEU A 547 -99.77 -26.65 73.76
N GLN A 548 -98.86 -26.71 72.79
CA GLN A 548 -99.10 -26.31 71.40
C GLN A 548 -99.53 -27.49 70.50
N GLU A 549 -99.23 -28.73 70.87
CA GLU A 549 -99.73 -29.94 70.23
C GLU A 549 -101.26 -30.05 70.36
N GLU A 550 -101.81 -29.88 71.57
CA GLU A 550 -103.26 -29.81 71.80
C GLU A 550 -103.94 -28.71 70.97
N ARG A 551 -103.26 -27.57 70.78
CA ARG A 551 -103.72 -26.47 69.91
C ARG A 551 -103.67 -26.87 68.43
N SER A 552 -102.61 -27.55 68.01
CA SER A 552 -102.41 -27.96 66.61
C SER A 552 -103.41 -29.02 66.14
N GLU A 553 -103.92 -29.89 67.03
CA GLU A 553 -104.98 -30.85 66.69
C GLU A 553 -106.33 -30.16 66.39
N LEU A 554 -106.60 -29.03 67.04
CA LEU A 554 -107.77 -28.19 66.75
C LEU A 554 -107.58 -27.38 65.47
N GLU A 555 -106.39 -26.83 65.24
CA GLU A 555 -106.08 -26.06 64.03
C GLU A 555 -106.02 -26.95 62.77
N LYS A 556 -105.55 -28.21 62.86
CA LYS A 556 -105.57 -29.18 61.74
C LYS A 556 -106.95 -29.37 61.11
N ARG A 557 -108.02 -29.47 61.93
CA ARG A 557 -109.38 -29.69 61.42
C ARG A 557 -109.96 -28.47 60.69
N LEU A 558 -109.46 -27.27 60.98
CA LEU A 558 -109.75 -26.07 60.20
C LEU A 558 -108.88 -26.02 58.94
N PHE A 559 -107.59 -26.37 59.06
CA PHE A 559 -106.64 -26.39 57.94
C PHE A 559 -107.08 -27.37 56.83
N GLU A 560 -107.50 -28.59 57.16
CA GLU A 560 -108.02 -29.58 56.19
C GLU A 560 -109.28 -29.14 55.42
N SER A 561 -110.02 -28.16 55.96
CA SER A 561 -111.14 -27.51 55.25
C SER A 561 -110.68 -26.31 54.42
N SER A 562 -109.70 -25.55 54.93
CA SER A 562 -109.08 -24.43 54.21
C SER A 562 -108.26 -24.89 53.01
N GLU A 563 -107.55 -26.02 53.08
CA GLU A 563 -106.72 -26.51 51.98
C GLU A 563 -107.54 -26.87 50.74
N LYS A 564 -108.74 -27.42 50.86
CA LYS A 564 -109.56 -27.82 49.69
C LYS A 564 -110.21 -26.64 48.97
N GLU A 565 -110.52 -25.57 49.70
CA GLU A 565 -110.93 -24.30 49.09
C GLU A 565 -109.72 -23.57 48.50
N LYS A 566 -108.57 -23.62 49.19
CA LYS A 566 -107.28 -23.11 48.71
C LYS A 566 -106.80 -23.83 47.46
N GLU A 567 -106.93 -25.15 47.31
CA GLU A 567 -106.54 -25.90 46.10
C GLU A 567 -107.27 -25.40 44.84
N LEU A 568 -108.58 -25.14 44.96
CA LEU A 568 -109.37 -24.59 43.85
C LEU A 568 -109.01 -23.14 43.54
N LEU A 569 -108.81 -22.29 44.56
CA LEU A 569 -108.26 -20.95 44.35
C LEU A 569 -106.82 -21.00 43.80
N GLN A 570 -106.02 -21.98 44.18
CA GLN A 570 -104.62 -22.12 43.82
C GLN A 570 -104.46 -22.63 42.38
N GLN A 571 -105.40 -23.41 41.84
CA GLN A 571 -105.44 -23.70 40.40
C GLN A 571 -105.84 -22.46 39.58
N SER A 572 -106.88 -21.73 40.00
CA SER A 572 -107.26 -20.46 39.35
C SER A 572 -106.16 -19.40 39.44
N HIS A 573 -105.48 -19.30 40.59
CA HIS A 573 -104.33 -18.43 40.77
C HIS A 573 -103.10 -18.96 40.05
N GLU A 574 -102.89 -20.26 39.90
CA GLU A 574 -101.77 -20.75 39.10
C GLU A 574 -101.92 -20.41 37.62
N GLU A 575 -103.13 -20.38 37.07
CA GLU A 575 -103.35 -19.94 35.69
C GLU A 575 -103.27 -18.41 35.56
N GLU A 576 -103.86 -17.64 36.47
CA GLU A 576 -103.75 -16.17 36.47
C GLU A 576 -102.32 -15.69 36.80
N LEU A 577 -101.60 -16.38 37.69
CA LEU A 577 -100.18 -16.16 37.97
C LEU A 577 -99.30 -16.67 36.84
N LYS A 578 -99.66 -17.71 36.06
CA LYS A 578 -98.91 -18.07 34.85
C LYS A 578 -99.04 -16.97 33.80
N VAL A 579 -100.26 -16.48 33.51
CA VAL A 579 -100.44 -15.36 32.57
C VAL A 579 -99.71 -14.11 33.08
N ARG A 580 -99.85 -13.73 34.36
CA ARG A 580 -99.11 -12.59 34.90
C ARG A 580 -97.61 -12.82 35.03
N LEU A 581 -97.13 -14.06 35.23
CA LEU A 581 -95.69 -14.36 35.22
C LEU A 581 -95.13 -14.29 33.81
N GLU A 582 -95.86 -14.72 32.79
CA GLU A 582 -95.42 -14.60 31.40
C GLU A 582 -95.51 -13.14 30.93
N GLU A 583 -96.57 -12.37 31.25
CA GLU A 583 -96.62 -10.92 31.00
C GLU A 583 -95.51 -10.14 31.77
N VAL A 584 -95.25 -10.50 33.03
CA VAL A 584 -94.16 -9.88 33.82
C VAL A 584 -92.79 -10.37 33.38
N LYS A 585 -92.63 -11.61 32.87
CA LYS A 585 -91.39 -12.06 32.22
C LYS A 585 -91.16 -11.31 30.92
N GLU A 586 -92.12 -11.31 29.99
CA GLU A 586 -91.95 -10.65 28.69
C GLU A 586 -91.71 -9.14 28.85
N SER A 587 -92.36 -8.47 29.81
CA SER A 587 -92.06 -7.07 30.12
C SER A 587 -90.72 -6.89 30.85
N MET A 588 -90.34 -7.73 31.82
CA MET A 588 -89.01 -7.67 32.46
C MET A 588 -87.88 -8.07 31.51
N GLU A 589 -88.13 -8.94 30.54
CA GLU A 589 -87.17 -9.35 29.51
C GLU A 589 -87.06 -8.28 28.44
N ALA A 590 -88.17 -7.65 28.01
CA ALA A 590 -88.13 -6.46 27.17
C ALA A 590 -87.43 -5.27 27.87
N GLU A 591 -87.69 -5.01 29.14
CA GLU A 591 -86.98 -3.98 29.93
C GLU A 591 -85.51 -4.35 30.13
N ARG A 592 -85.17 -5.63 30.37
CA ARG A 592 -83.78 -6.09 30.41
C ARG A 592 -83.10 -5.96 29.06
N GLU A 593 -83.78 -6.22 27.95
CA GLU A 593 -83.25 -6.00 26.61
C GLU A 593 -83.12 -4.51 26.27
N GLU A 594 -84.02 -3.65 26.76
CA GLU A 594 -83.92 -2.18 26.62
C GLU A 594 -82.74 -1.63 27.44
N VAL A 595 -82.57 -2.10 28.68
CA VAL A 595 -81.43 -1.78 29.55
C VAL A 595 -80.13 -2.35 29.00
N VAL A 596 -80.10 -3.59 28.53
CA VAL A 596 -78.92 -4.20 27.91
C VAL A 596 -78.59 -3.51 26.59
N ARG A 597 -79.56 -3.14 25.74
CA ARG A 597 -79.31 -2.37 24.51
C ARG A 597 -78.76 -0.98 24.83
N SER A 598 -79.40 -0.24 25.73
CA SER A 598 -78.95 1.12 26.10
C SER A 598 -77.57 1.11 26.78
N LEU A 599 -77.30 0.19 27.73
CA LEU A 599 -75.98 0.00 28.32
C LEU A 599 -74.93 -0.47 27.29
N THR A 600 -75.30 -1.37 26.37
CA THR A 600 -74.38 -1.82 25.30
C THR A 600 -74.07 -0.69 24.33
N GLU A 601 -75.02 0.20 24.03
CA GLU A 601 -74.76 1.37 23.21
C GLU A 601 -74.00 2.48 23.95
N GLN A 602 -74.23 2.69 25.25
CA GLN A 602 -73.39 3.58 26.07
C GLN A 602 -71.96 3.05 26.12
N TRP A 603 -71.76 1.77 26.45
CA TRP A 603 -70.46 1.11 26.45
C TRP A 603 -69.78 1.19 25.08
N LYS A 604 -70.51 1.01 23.97
CA LYS A 604 -69.95 1.19 22.61
C LYS A 604 -69.56 2.64 22.32
N ARG A 605 -70.32 3.63 22.78
CA ARG A 605 -69.97 5.06 22.62
C ARG A 605 -68.76 5.44 23.49
N GLU A 606 -68.73 4.98 24.74
CA GLU A 606 -67.62 5.23 25.67
C GLU A 606 -66.34 4.52 25.22
N ARG A 607 -66.42 3.25 24.78
CA ARG A 607 -65.30 2.53 24.15
C ARG A 607 -64.82 3.25 22.89
N ALA A 608 -65.72 3.65 21.99
CA ALA A 608 -65.35 4.40 20.79
C ALA A 608 -64.71 5.76 21.09
N GLN A 609 -65.20 6.52 22.07
CA GLN A 609 -64.58 7.80 22.47
C GLN A 609 -63.24 7.62 23.18
N LEU A 610 -63.07 6.56 23.98
CA LEU A 610 -61.78 6.23 24.58
C LEU A 610 -60.78 5.75 23.53
N ASP A 611 -61.21 4.94 22.56
CA ASP A 611 -60.37 4.46 21.47
C ASP A 611 -59.99 5.62 20.52
N GLU A 612 -60.91 6.55 20.23
CA GLU A 612 -60.64 7.81 19.50
C GLU A 612 -59.64 8.71 20.25
N GLN A 613 -59.85 8.96 21.55
CA GLN A 613 -58.91 9.75 22.37
C GLN A 613 -57.55 9.09 22.55
N ASN A 614 -57.49 7.76 22.65
CA ASN A 614 -56.23 7.01 22.68
C ASN A 614 -55.50 7.10 21.34
N ASN A 615 -56.22 7.02 20.21
CA ASN A 615 -55.64 7.17 18.87
C ASN A 615 -55.09 8.59 18.64
N ASP A 616 -55.84 9.63 19.00
CA ASP A 616 -55.38 11.03 18.92
C ASP A 616 -54.14 11.26 19.80
N ALA A 617 -54.16 10.77 21.05
CA ALA A 617 -53.03 10.90 21.97
C ALA A 617 -51.79 10.12 21.50
N LEU A 618 -51.98 8.91 20.97
CA LEU A 618 -50.90 8.11 20.38
C LEU A 618 -50.36 8.77 19.10
N GLN A 619 -51.21 9.36 18.25
CA GLN A 619 -50.78 10.07 17.05
C GLN A 619 -49.94 11.30 17.41
N VAL A 620 -50.37 12.14 18.37
CA VAL A 620 -49.57 13.29 18.81
C VAL A 620 -48.23 12.86 19.41
N LEU A 621 -48.20 11.80 20.23
CA LEU A 621 -46.95 11.27 20.77
C LEU A 621 -46.03 10.66 19.70
N LEU A 622 -46.59 9.98 18.69
CA LEU A 622 -45.85 9.46 17.55
C LEU A 622 -45.30 10.58 16.66
N GLU A 623 -46.05 11.67 16.46
CA GLU A 623 -45.58 12.86 15.72
C GLU A 623 -44.49 13.60 16.52
N GLU A 624 -44.61 13.72 17.84
CA GLU A 624 -43.57 14.32 18.70
C GLU A 624 -42.29 13.48 18.80
N GLU A 625 -42.39 12.15 18.89
CA GLU A 625 -41.21 11.27 18.84
C GLU A 625 -40.62 11.21 17.43
N MET A 626 -41.42 11.20 16.36
CA MET A 626 -40.93 11.30 14.99
C MET A 626 -40.18 12.62 14.77
N MET A 627 -40.73 13.75 15.23
CA MET A 627 -40.06 15.06 15.13
C MET A 627 -38.81 15.16 16.02
N ARG A 628 -38.72 14.40 17.12
CA ARG A 628 -37.47 14.25 17.89
C ARG A 628 -36.45 13.39 17.17
N LEU A 629 -36.83 12.23 16.63
CA LEU A 629 -35.96 11.33 15.90
C LEU A 629 -35.44 11.95 14.60
N VAL A 630 -36.27 12.72 13.87
CA VAL A 630 -35.83 13.50 12.71
C VAL A 630 -34.80 14.55 13.12
N LYS A 631 -35.02 15.34 14.18
CA LYS A 631 -34.01 16.31 14.67
C LYS A 631 -32.73 15.64 15.14
N GLU A 632 -32.82 14.53 15.88
CA GLU A 632 -31.65 13.81 16.36
C GLU A 632 -30.85 13.20 15.17
N GLN A 633 -31.54 12.82 14.09
CA GLN A 633 -30.94 12.38 12.82
C GLN A 633 -30.34 13.55 12.04
N GLU A 634 -31.02 14.70 11.92
CA GLU A 634 -30.50 15.93 11.30
C GLU A 634 -29.23 16.42 12.03
N GLU A 635 -29.19 16.35 13.36
CA GLU A 635 -27.98 16.62 14.15
C GLU A 635 -26.89 15.55 13.95
N LYS A 636 -27.24 14.26 13.83
CA LYS A 636 -26.25 13.20 13.54
C LYS A 636 -25.65 13.40 12.15
N GLU A 637 -26.46 13.78 11.16
CA GLU A 637 -25.98 14.16 9.83
C GLU A 637 -25.24 15.50 9.84
N GLY A 638 -25.58 16.43 10.74
CA GLY A 638 -24.79 17.63 11.02
C GLY A 638 -23.39 17.27 11.50
N ARG A 639 -23.30 16.49 12.59
CA ARG A 639 -22.04 15.98 13.15
C ARG A 639 -21.23 15.15 12.14
N LEU A 640 -21.89 14.32 11.33
CA LEU A 640 -21.23 13.56 10.25
C LEU A 640 -20.75 14.46 9.11
N ARG A 641 -21.51 15.49 8.72
CA ARG A 641 -21.05 16.50 7.75
C ARG A 641 -19.85 17.29 8.30
N GLU A 642 -19.88 17.72 9.56
CA GLU A 642 -18.75 18.38 10.22
C GLU A 642 -17.51 17.50 10.28
N ILE A 643 -17.65 16.20 10.62
CA ILE A 643 -16.53 15.23 10.58
C ILE A 643 -16.02 15.06 9.15
N TRP A 644 -16.90 14.92 8.15
CA TRP A 644 -16.49 14.74 6.76
C TRP A 644 -15.84 15.99 6.16
N GLU A 645 -16.25 17.20 6.58
CA GLU A 645 -15.57 18.44 6.22
C GLU A 645 -14.24 18.62 6.96
N GLN A 646 -14.11 18.13 8.20
CA GLN A 646 -12.83 18.06 8.92
C GLN A 646 -11.87 17.05 8.28
N GLU A 647 -12.35 15.86 7.90
CA GLU A 647 -11.56 14.85 7.18
C GLU A 647 -11.17 15.35 5.78
N ARG A 648 -12.08 16.00 5.05
CA ARG A 648 -11.76 16.66 3.78
C ARG A 648 -10.73 17.78 3.97
N ALA A 649 -10.86 18.60 5.02
CA ALA A 649 -9.89 19.65 5.33
C ALA A 649 -8.52 19.07 5.74
N GLN A 650 -8.49 17.98 6.51
CA GLN A 650 -7.25 17.27 6.84
C GLN A 650 -6.62 16.64 5.60
N LEU A 651 -7.41 16.04 4.71
CA LEU A 651 -6.91 15.50 3.42
C LEU A 651 -6.38 16.61 2.51
N GLN A 652 -7.05 17.78 2.45
CA GLN A 652 -6.54 18.95 1.74
C GLN A 652 -5.27 19.49 2.40
N GLU A 653 -5.19 19.59 3.72
CA GLU A 653 -3.98 19.99 4.45
C GLU A 653 -2.83 18.98 4.25
N HIS A 654 -3.13 17.68 4.17
CA HIS A 654 -2.16 16.63 3.84
C HIS A 654 -1.70 16.69 2.38
N GLN A 655 -2.59 17.01 1.43
CA GLN A 655 -2.23 17.27 0.03
C GLN A 655 -1.40 18.54 -0.12
N GLU A 656 -1.74 19.63 0.58
CA GLU A 656 -0.96 20.86 0.64
C GLU A 656 0.41 20.61 1.30
N LYS A 657 0.48 19.83 2.39
CA LYS A 657 1.75 19.40 3.01
C LYS A 657 2.57 18.51 2.08
N ALA A 658 1.95 17.64 1.28
CA ALA A 658 2.65 16.82 0.30
C ALA A 658 3.20 17.67 -0.86
N LEU A 659 2.39 18.56 -1.44
CA LEU A 659 2.82 19.51 -2.48
C LEU A 659 3.86 20.51 -1.95
N LEU A 660 3.78 20.91 -0.66
CA LEU A 660 4.81 21.70 0.01
C LEU A 660 6.08 20.88 0.22
N HIS A 661 5.98 19.59 0.54
CA HIS A 661 7.13 18.70 0.67
C HIS A 661 7.83 18.46 -0.68
N GLU A 662 7.07 18.18 -1.75
CA GLU A 662 7.60 18.07 -3.12
C GLU A 662 8.22 19.40 -3.57
N ARG A 663 7.54 20.54 -3.35
CA ARG A 663 8.10 21.87 -3.64
C ARG A 663 9.39 22.12 -2.85
N ASN A 664 9.42 21.76 -1.57
CA ASN A 664 10.62 21.92 -0.74
C ASN A 664 11.72 20.94 -1.16
N GLN A 665 11.40 19.76 -1.66
CA GLN A 665 12.37 18.79 -2.20
C GLN A 665 12.93 19.26 -3.54
N VAL A 666 12.11 19.86 -4.42
CA VAL A 666 12.55 20.51 -5.66
C VAL A 666 13.40 21.75 -5.36
N GLN A 667 13.01 22.55 -4.37
CA GLN A 667 13.79 23.67 -3.86
C GLN A 667 15.13 23.20 -3.26
N GLU A 668 15.15 22.12 -2.47
CA GLU A 668 16.39 21.59 -1.91
C GLU A 668 17.26 20.97 -3.00
N GLN A 669 16.70 20.30 -4.02
CA GLN A 669 17.46 19.87 -5.20
C GLN A 669 18.01 21.06 -5.98
N PHE A 670 17.28 22.17 -6.08
CA PHE A 670 17.77 23.39 -6.71
C PHE A 670 18.93 23.99 -5.91
N GLU A 671 18.78 24.13 -4.59
CA GLU A 671 19.88 24.57 -3.71
C GLU A 671 21.05 23.58 -3.66
N GLN A 672 20.82 22.28 -3.81
CA GLN A 672 21.88 21.27 -3.92
C GLN A 672 22.63 21.46 -5.25
N ARG A 673 21.94 21.77 -6.36
CA ARG A 673 22.56 22.15 -7.63
C ARG A 673 23.31 23.48 -7.52
N GLU A 674 22.76 24.50 -6.86
CA GLU A 674 23.49 25.75 -6.58
C GLU A 674 24.72 25.51 -5.68
N ARG A 675 24.60 24.64 -4.68
CA ARG A 675 25.73 24.22 -3.81
C ARG A 675 26.75 23.35 -4.56
N GLN A 676 26.36 22.63 -5.61
CA GLN A 676 27.25 21.92 -6.53
C GLN A 676 27.95 22.90 -7.46
N LEU A 677 27.21 23.70 -8.24
CA LEU A 677 27.74 24.76 -9.11
C LEU A 677 28.64 25.75 -8.36
N LYS A 678 28.30 26.09 -7.10
CA LYS A 678 29.16 26.93 -6.26
C LYS A 678 30.42 26.20 -5.79
N LYS A 679 30.35 24.90 -5.46
CA LYS A 679 31.56 24.10 -5.15
C LYS A 679 32.43 23.90 -6.38
N GLU A 680 31.83 23.68 -7.55
CA GLU A 680 32.50 23.59 -8.85
C GLU A 680 33.20 24.92 -9.13
N TRP A 681 32.49 26.05 -9.07
CA TRP A 681 33.09 27.38 -9.21
C TRP A 681 34.14 27.72 -8.14
N GLU A 682 33.94 27.34 -6.87
CA GLU A 682 34.95 27.50 -5.82
C GLU A 682 36.16 26.59 -6.03
N SER A 683 36.00 25.43 -6.68
CA SER A 683 37.09 24.52 -7.07
C SER A 683 37.80 24.98 -8.33
N GLU A 684 37.10 25.45 -9.36
CA GLU A 684 37.68 26.11 -10.54
C GLU A 684 38.47 27.35 -10.11
N ARG A 685 37.92 28.16 -9.21
CA ARG A 685 38.62 29.34 -8.66
C ARG A 685 39.82 28.92 -7.80
N LEU A 686 39.71 27.88 -6.98
CA LEU A 686 40.82 27.39 -6.18
C LEU A 686 41.91 26.78 -7.07
N GLN A 687 41.54 25.97 -8.06
CA GLN A 687 42.46 25.38 -9.04
C GLN A 687 43.13 26.46 -9.90
N LEU A 688 42.41 27.49 -10.35
CA LEU A 688 43.02 28.66 -10.99
C LEU A 688 44.02 29.36 -10.06
N VAL A 689 43.73 29.48 -8.76
CA VAL A 689 44.67 30.03 -7.77
C VAL A 689 45.87 29.10 -7.55
N GLU A 690 45.68 27.78 -7.48
CA GLU A 690 46.74 26.78 -7.37
C GLU A 690 47.60 26.72 -8.65
N ASP A 691 47.01 26.90 -9.84
CA ASP A 691 47.70 27.02 -11.12
C ASP A 691 48.50 28.35 -11.20
N TYR A 692 47.94 29.46 -10.71
CA TYR A 692 48.65 30.75 -10.65
C TYR A 692 49.76 30.74 -9.59
N GLU A 693 49.52 30.19 -8.41
CA GLU A 693 50.53 30.00 -7.37
C GLU A 693 51.59 28.99 -7.81
N GLY A 694 51.21 27.93 -8.53
CA GLY A 694 52.11 26.97 -9.17
C GLY A 694 53.00 27.64 -10.22
N MET A 695 52.45 28.37 -11.18
CA MET A 695 53.20 29.16 -12.17
C MET A 695 54.04 30.29 -11.56
N LEU A 696 53.78 30.72 -10.32
CA LEU A 696 54.61 31.67 -9.58
C LEU A 696 55.70 30.94 -8.78
N GLN A 697 55.39 29.82 -8.14
CA GLN A 697 56.35 28.99 -7.43
C GLN A 697 57.36 28.37 -8.39
N GLU A 698 56.93 27.88 -9.56
CA GLU A 698 57.78 27.33 -10.62
C GLU A 698 58.72 28.39 -11.19
N ARG A 699 58.22 29.61 -11.48
CA ARG A 699 59.10 30.72 -11.88
C ARG A 699 60.05 31.17 -10.78
N LEU A 700 59.60 31.18 -9.52
CA LEU A 700 60.46 31.49 -8.36
C LEU A 700 61.44 30.35 -8.05
N SER A 701 61.18 29.10 -8.40
CA SER A 701 62.15 28.00 -8.31
C SER A 701 63.10 28.02 -9.49
N GLU A 702 62.64 28.31 -10.70
CA GLU A 702 63.51 28.55 -11.86
C GLU A 702 64.48 29.70 -11.62
N GLU A 703 64.02 30.84 -11.11
CA GLU A 703 64.89 31.98 -10.78
C GLU A 703 65.88 31.65 -9.65
N LYS A 704 65.47 30.85 -8.66
CA LYS A 704 66.37 30.37 -7.59
C LYS A 704 67.38 29.36 -8.09
N GLU A 705 66.98 28.34 -8.84
CA GLU A 705 67.89 27.31 -9.37
C GLU A 705 68.87 27.90 -10.39
N LYS A 706 68.45 28.92 -11.16
CA LYS A 706 69.39 29.70 -12.00
C LYS A 706 70.36 30.50 -11.13
N PHE A 707 69.87 31.23 -10.13
CA PHE A 707 70.73 32.04 -9.24
C PHE A 707 71.70 31.18 -8.39
N ASP A 708 71.21 30.12 -7.76
CA ASP A 708 72.02 29.19 -6.97
C ASP A 708 72.93 28.33 -7.86
N GLY A 709 72.52 28.01 -9.09
CA GLY A 709 73.36 27.34 -10.08
C GLY A 709 74.49 28.24 -10.61
N GLU A 710 74.18 29.49 -10.98
CA GLU A 710 75.17 30.51 -11.36
C GLU A 710 76.16 30.75 -10.22
N LYS A 711 75.65 30.91 -8.99
CA LYS A 711 76.45 31.07 -7.78
C LYS A 711 77.32 29.86 -7.46
N GLU A 712 76.78 28.63 -7.51
CA GLU A 712 77.57 27.41 -7.31
C GLU A 712 78.63 27.23 -8.40
N GLU A 713 78.34 27.61 -9.66
CA GLU A 713 79.36 27.61 -10.72
C GLU A 713 80.43 28.67 -10.48
N GLU A 714 80.09 29.91 -10.10
CA GLU A 714 81.08 30.94 -9.76
C GLU A 714 81.92 30.55 -8.54
N GLU A 715 81.32 29.98 -7.49
CA GLU A 715 82.00 29.51 -6.28
C GLU A 715 82.96 28.35 -6.61
N LYS A 716 82.53 27.34 -7.38
CA LYS A 716 83.41 26.23 -7.83
C LYS A 716 84.51 26.69 -8.78
N ARG A 717 84.22 27.62 -9.70
CA ARG A 717 85.24 28.24 -10.58
C ARG A 717 86.29 28.99 -9.75
N PHE A 718 85.87 29.72 -8.72
CA PHE A 718 86.76 30.45 -7.83
C PHE A 718 87.60 29.52 -6.94
N GLU A 719 87.00 28.54 -6.27
CA GLU A 719 87.70 27.57 -5.42
C GLU A 719 88.73 26.73 -6.20
N ALA A 720 88.37 26.25 -7.40
CA ALA A 720 89.27 25.46 -8.23
C ALA A 720 90.51 26.27 -8.65
N LEU A 721 90.33 27.50 -9.14
CA LEU A 721 91.43 28.38 -9.53
C LEU A 721 92.32 28.73 -8.32
N MET A 722 91.73 29.09 -7.18
CA MET A 722 92.47 29.39 -5.95
C MET A 722 93.24 28.17 -5.41
N GLY A 723 92.70 26.97 -5.58
CA GLY A 723 93.36 25.71 -5.23
C GLY A 723 94.54 25.39 -6.15
N GLU A 724 94.34 25.46 -7.47
CA GLU A 724 95.37 25.19 -8.47
C GLU A 724 96.53 26.19 -8.42
N GLU A 725 96.23 27.50 -8.35
CA GLU A 725 97.26 28.53 -8.21
C GLU A 725 98.08 28.33 -6.93
N LYS A 726 97.42 28.03 -5.81
CA LYS A 726 98.11 27.78 -4.54
C LYS A 726 99.05 26.57 -4.62
N VAL A 727 98.62 25.44 -5.18
CA VAL A 727 99.46 24.24 -5.32
C VAL A 727 100.65 24.53 -6.25
N GLN A 728 100.41 25.16 -7.40
CA GLN A 728 101.48 25.54 -8.33
C GLN A 728 102.48 26.53 -7.70
N LEU A 729 102.01 27.48 -6.90
CA LEU A 729 102.85 28.45 -6.20
C LEU A 729 103.67 27.78 -5.10
N GLU A 730 103.06 26.91 -4.29
CA GLU A 730 103.75 26.10 -3.28
C GLU A 730 104.82 25.19 -3.90
N GLU A 731 104.56 24.56 -5.04
CA GLU A 731 105.54 23.72 -5.74
C GLU A 731 106.70 24.55 -6.30
N ARG A 732 106.41 25.65 -7.02
CA ARG A 732 107.46 26.57 -7.53
C ARG A 732 108.33 27.12 -6.40
N HIS A 733 107.74 27.48 -5.25
CA HIS A 733 108.51 27.89 -4.07
C HIS A 733 109.32 26.73 -3.48
N ARG A 734 108.75 25.53 -3.37
CA ARG A 734 109.41 24.33 -2.83
C ARG A 734 110.59 23.88 -3.70
N GLU A 735 110.52 24.08 -5.01
CA GLU A 735 111.63 23.83 -5.94
C GLU A 735 112.69 24.93 -5.88
N ALA A 736 112.31 26.21 -5.94
CA ALA A 736 113.25 27.32 -5.83
C ALA A 736 114.00 27.30 -4.49
N VAL A 737 113.34 26.95 -3.37
CA VAL A 737 113.98 26.79 -2.07
C VAL A 737 114.96 25.61 -2.05
N LYS A 738 114.65 24.48 -2.71
CA LYS A 738 115.62 23.37 -2.85
C LYS A 738 116.85 23.79 -3.65
N GLU A 739 116.67 24.48 -4.78
CA GLU A 739 117.78 24.91 -5.64
C GLU A 739 118.66 25.97 -4.94
N LEU A 740 118.06 26.97 -4.29
CA LEU A 740 118.77 27.96 -3.49
C LEU A 740 119.49 27.32 -2.30
N THR A 741 118.88 26.33 -1.64
CA THR A 741 119.53 25.58 -0.55
C THR A 741 120.75 24.80 -1.07
N ALA A 742 120.66 24.16 -2.24
CA ALA A 742 121.77 23.44 -2.85
C ALA A 742 122.94 24.38 -3.23
N LYS A 743 122.62 25.55 -3.81
CA LYS A 743 123.62 26.60 -4.11
C LYS A 743 124.28 27.13 -2.83
N HIS A 744 123.49 27.48 -1.81
CA HIS A 744 124.00 27.90 -0.51
C HIS A 744 124.86 26.82 0.17
N THR A 745 124.53 25.52 0.07
CA THR A 745 125.43 24.48 0.61
C THR A 745 126.74 24.40 -0.16
N GLN A 746 126.70 24.51 -1.50
CA GLN A 746 127.92 24.48 -2.32
C GLN A 746 128.84 25.69 -2.06
N GLU A 747 128.27 26.89 -1.90
CA GLU A 747 128.99 28.10 -1.51
C GLU A 747 129.53 28.02 -0.08
N ARG A 748 128.71 27.54 0.87
CA ARG A 748 129.09 27.32 2.27
C ARG A 748 130.24 26.31 2.37
N ASP A 749 130.25 25.27 1.55
CA ASP A 749 131.29 24.23 1.59
C ASP A 749 132.61 24.75 0.99
N ALA A 750 132.54 25.60 -0.05
CA ALA A 750 133.70 26.33 -0.56
C ALA A 750 134.26 27.35 0.47
N LEU A 751 133.38 28.06 1.18
CA LEU A 751 133.75 28.93 2.30
C LEU A 751 134.35 28.13 3.47
N SER A 752 133.81 26.96 3.80
CA SER A 752 134.35 26.05 4.82
C SER A 752 135.77 25.62 4.46
N GLY A 753 136.04 25.23 3.21
CA GLY A 753 137.40 24.86 2.78
C GLY A 753 138.45 25.98 2.90
N MET A 754 138.03 27.25 2.98
CA MET A 754 138.91 28.37 3.32
C MET A 754 139.04 28.56 4.84
N LEU A 755 137.95 28.34 5.60
CA LEU A 755 138.00 28.30 7.07
C LEU A 755 138.84 27.14 7.61
N ASP A 756 138.86 25.99 6.95
CA ASP A 756 139.59 24.81 7.40
C ASP A 756 141.10 24.98 7.20
N LYS A 757 141.55 25.75 6.20
CA LYS A 757 142.96 26.23 6.12
C LYS A 757 143.31 27.17 7.27
N LEU A 758 142.40 28.10 7.61
CA LEU A 758 142.56 28.94 8.80
C LEU A 758 142.53 28.11 10.12
N ARG A 759 141.92 26.92 10.14
CA ARG A 759 142.06 25.98 11.27
C ARG A 759 143.44 25.31 11.29
N GLU A 760 144.04 25.01 10.15
CA GLU A 760 145.42 24.48 10.09
C GLU A 760 146.41 25.52 10.65
N ASP A 761 146.24 26.80 10.31
CA ASP A 761 147.00 27.92 10.90
C ASP A 761 146.80 28.01 12.43
N ILE A 762 145.56 27.87 12.93
CA ILE A 762 145.26 27.86 14.38
C ILE A 762 145.74 26.56 15.08
N VAL A 763 145.92 25.46 14.34
CA VAL A 763 146.50 24.22 14.88
C VAL A 763 148.02 24.34 15.00
N GLN A 764 148.70 25.13 14.14
CA GLN A 764 150.10 25.53 14.40
C GLN A 764 150.22 26.27 15.73
N GLU A 765 149.42 27.33 15.96
CA GLU A 765 149.38 28.05 17.24
C GLU A 765 149.12 27.11 18.45
N ARG A 766 148.23 26.14 18.29
CA ARG A 766 147.94 25.16 19.36
C ARG A 766 149.08 24.17 19.62
N SER A 767 149.94 23.88 18.64
CA SER A 767 151.14 23.07 18.88
C SER A 767 152.07 23.72 19.91
N GLU A 768 152.14 25.05 19.94
CA GLU A 768 152.90 25.80 20.95
C GLU A 768 152.28 25.69 22.35
N THR A 769 150.94 25.59 22.45
CA THR A 769 150.22 25.41 23.72
C THR A 769 150.26 23.97 24.24
N GLY A 770 150.32 22.96 23.36
CA GLY A 770 150.45 21.56 23.74
C GLY A 770 151.73 21.28 24.54
N ARG A 771 152.81 21.98 24.18
CA ARG A 771 154.10 22.04 24.91
C ARG A 771 153.97 22.49 26.36
N LEU A 772 152.92 23.23 26.72
CA LEU A 772 152.61 23.64 28.11
C LEU A 772 151.86 22.54 28.88
N ALA A 773 151.23 21.59 28.18
CA ALA A 773 150.57 20.44 28.80
C ALA A 773 151.56 19.30 29.13
N GLU A 774 152.72 19.26 28.47
CA GLU A 774 153.84 18.38 28.83
C GLU A 774 154.31 18.62 30.28
N GLU A 775 154.21 19.87 30.79
CA GLU A 775 154.49 20.21 32.18
C GLU A 775 153.50 19.56 33.17
N ASN A 776 152.24 19.35 32.76
CA ASN A 776 151.21 18.71 33.58
C ASN A 776 151.39 17.18 33.69
N LEU A 777 152.05 16.55 32.71
CA LEU A 777 152.39 15.12 32.73
C LEU A 777 153.21 14.76 33.98
N ALA A 778 154.17 15.63 34.33
CA ALA A 778 155.06 15.46 35.49
C ALA A 778 154.33 15.48 36.84
N LEU A 779 153.17 16.15 36.95
CA LEU A 779 152.41 16.22 38.21
C LEU A 779 151.63 14.93 38.49
N ARG A 780 151.10 14.26 37.46
CA ARG A 780 150.28 13.04 37.65
C ARG A 780 151.10 11.78 37.88
N GLN A 781 152.33 11.73 37.36
CA GLN A 781 153.29 10.66 37.69
C GLN A 781 153.55 10.53 39.19
N LYS A 782 153.37 11.62 39.95
CA LYS A 782 153.48 11.68 41.41
C LYS A 782 152.32 11.00 42.16
N ILE A 783 151.18 10.77 41.51
CA ILE A 783 149.98 10.15 42.11
C ILE A 783 150.03 8.62 41.97
N ALA A 784 150.65 8.10 40.90
CA ALA A 784 150.82 6.65 40.69
C ALA A 784 151.58 5.98 41.85
N ALA A 785 152.60 6.68 42.38
CA ALA A 785 153.49 6.19 43.43
C ALA A 785 152.84 5.97 44.83
N LEU A 786 151.54 6.23 45.00
CA LEU A 786 150.84 6.13 46.29
C LEU A 786 149.69 5.10 46.33
N LYS A 787 149.58 4.21 45.33
CA LYS A 787 148.56 3.13 45.32
C LYS A 787 149.05 1.73 44.91
N GLU A 788 150.32 1.55 44.61
CA GLU A 788 150.92 0.21 44.44
C GLU A 788 151.17 -0.52 45.77
N GLU A 789 150.96 0.16 46.92
CA GLU A 789 151.24 -0.38 48.26
C GLU A 789 150.04 -1.12 48.87
N ASP A 790 148.80 -0.62 48.70
CA ASP A 790 147.56 -1.25 49.20
C ASP A 790 147.27 -2.64 48.60
N LEU A 791 147.88 -2.97 47.45
CA LEU A 791 147.45 -4.07 46.56
C LEU A 791 147.97 -5.47 46.97
N LYS A 792 148.28 -5.68 48.27
CA LYS A 792 148.98 -6.90 48.76
C LYS A 792 148.34 -7.64 49.94
N GLU A 793 147.46 -7.04 50.74
CA GLU A 793 147.01 -7.69 52.00
C GLU A 793 145.71 -8.50 51.89
N SER A 794 144.70 -8.06 51.11
CA SER A 794 143.35 -8.69 51.17
C SER A 794 143.19 -10.00 50.38
N GLN A 795 144.27 -10.68 50.01
CA GLN A 795 144.21 -11.94 49.23
C GLN A 795 144.04 -13.19 50.11
N GLU A 796 144.17 -13.10 51.44
CA GLU A 796 144.28 -14.26 52.33
C GLU A 796 142.97 -14.82 52.92
N GLU A 797 141.86 -14.06 52.98
CA GLU A 797 140.60 -14.56 53.59
C GLU A 797 139.75 -15.47 52.68
N LEU A 798 140.24 -15.84 51.50
CA LEU A 798 139.61 -16.76 50.52
C LEU A 798 139.39 -18.21 51.05
N ILE A 799 139.66 -18.45 52.33
CA ILE A 799 139.73 -19.74 53.01
C ILE A 799 138.64 -19.86 54.12
N GLN A 800 137.89 -18.79 54.42
CA GLN A 800 136.95 -18.75 55.55
C GLN A 800 135.52 -18.28 55.20
N LYS A 801 134.48 -19.11 55.13
CA LYS A 801 134.34 -20.59 55.12
C LYS A 801 133.04 -20.89 54.33
N LEU A 802 132.90 -21.98 53.58
CA LEU A 802 132.67 -23.36 54.07
C LEU A 802 131.42 -23.53 54.96
N GLU A 803 130.92 -24.77 55.01
CA GLU A 803 130.14 -25.36 56.12
C GLU A 803 128.73 -24.84 56.47
N PHE A 804 128.31 -23.62 56.09
CA PHE A 804 126.95 -23.13 56.40
C PHE A 804 125.89 -23.20 55.29
N LEU A 805 126.07 -24.14 54.35
CA LEU A 805 125.03 -24.72 53.49
C LEU A 805 123.96 -25.53 54.29
N LYS A 806 123.53 -25.03 55.46
CA LYS A 806 122.91 -25.84 56.53
C LYS A 806 121.55 -25.35 57.06
N LYS A 807 121.02 -24.21 56.60
CA LYS A 807 119.77 -23.59 57.14
C LYS A 807 118.57 -23.49 56.18
N GLY A 808 118.75 -23.44 54.86
CA GLY A 808 117.65 -23.12 53.92
C GLY A 808 116.50 -24.13 53.86
N LYS A 809 116.78 -25.42 54.12
CA LYS A 809 115.87 -26.56 53.89
C LYS A 809 114.62 -26.60 54.81
N VAL A 810 114.42 -25.62 55.68
CA VAL A 810 113.41 -25.64 56.77
C VAL A 810 112.21 -24.70 56.51
N ALA A 811 112.29 -23.81 55.50
CA ALA A 811 111.23 -22.82 55.25
C ALA A 811 110.03 -23.31 54.42
N ALA A 812 110.05 -24.55 53.92
CA ALA A 812 109.11 -25.04 52.90
C ALA A 812 107.64 -25.22 53.34
N GLN A 813 107.33 -25.10 54.64
CA GLN A 813 106.24 -25.87 55.24
C GLN A 813 105.32 -25.05 56.17
N ARG A 814 105.17 -23.73 55.95
CA ARG A 814 104.56 -22.83 56.96
C ARG A 814 103.58 -21.73 56.51
N ALA A 815 103.36 -21.52 55.21
CA ALA A 815 102.54 -20.39 54.72
C ALA A 815 101.23 -20.80 54.01
N ALA A 816 101.00 -22.10 53.80
CA ALA A 816 99.71 -22.62 53.34
C ALA A 816 98.54 -22.37 54.33
N GLU A 817 98.84 -21.98 55.58
CA GLU A 817 97.85 -21.82 56.65
C GLU A 817 96.99 -20.55 56.55
N ASN A 818 97.39 -19.52 55.77
CA ASN A 818 96.75 -18.19 55.81
C ASN A 818 95.95 -17.76 54.56
N PHE A 819 95.50 -18.73 53.75
CA PHE A 819 94.21 -18.59 53.04
C PHE A 819 93.05 -18.21 54.00
N LYS A 820 93.23 -18.47 55.30
CA LYS A 820 92.32 -18.17 56.42
C LYS A 820 91.97 -16.67 56.63
N LYS A 821 92.62 -15.71 55.95
CA LYS A 821 92.34 -14.26 56.11
C LYS A 821 91.56 -13.56 55.00
N GLN A 822 91.21 -14.24 53.90
CA GLN A 822 90.28 -13.69 52.88
C GLN A 822 88.85 -13.42 53.43
N ILE A 823 88.57 -13.84 54.66
CA ILE A 823 87.30 -13.58 55.39
C ILE A 823 87.35 -12.24 56.16
N THR A 824 88.53 -11.67 56.44
CA THR A 824 88.63 -10.36 57.11
C THR A 824 88.40 -9.16 56.19
N GLU A 825 88.58 -9.31 54.87
CA GLU A 825 88.40 -8.25 53.87
C GLU A 825 86.95 -7.71 53.83
N LEU A 826 85.95 -8.55 54.02
CA LEU A 826 84.53 -8.15 54.00
C LEU A 826 84.03 -7.53 55.32
N ARG A 827 84.83 -7.52 56.39
CA ARG A 827 84.43 -6.92 57.68
C ARG A 827 84.90 -5.47 57.86
N LEU A 828 85.80 -5.00 57.01
CA LEU A 828 86.37 -3.65 57.12
C LEU A 828 85.39 -2.57 56.62
N GLN A 829 84.53 -2.89 55.64
CA GLN A 829 83.64 -1.93 54.99
C GLN A 829 82.41 -1.48 55.82
N SER A 830 81.98 -2.27 56.82
CA SER A 830 80.84 -1.87 57.68
C SER A 830 81.26 -1.19 58.97
N GLN A 831 82.52 -1.34 59.40
CA GLN A 831 82.94 -1.01 60.77
C GLN A 831 83.26 0.47 60.99
N GLN A 832 83.46 1.27 59.93
CA GLN A 832 84.03 2.61 60.05
C GLN A 832 83.02 3.76 60.14
N LEU A 833 81.77 3.60 59.68
CA LEU A 833 80.82 4.73 59.53
C LEU A 833 79.44 4.48 60.18
N GLU A 834 79.30 3.38 60.93
CA GLU A 834 78.39 3.33 62.09
C GLU A 834 78.73 4.49 63.07
N ASP A 835 80.00 4.87 63.06
CA ASP A 835 80.56 6.10 63.56
C ASP A 835 80.20 7.34 62.69
N GLN A 836 79.04 7.94 62.92
CA GLN A 836 78.86 9.41 63.12
C GLN A 836 77.45 9.81 63.63
N ASN A 837 76.48 8.90 63.71
CA ASN A 837 75.11 9.20 64.19
C ASN A 837 75.00 9.79 65.63
N GLY A 838 76.12 10.02 66.35
CA GLY A 838 76.15 10.55 67.72
C GLY A 838 75.96 12.07 67.86
N LEU A 839 76.35 12.89 66.87
CA LEU A 839 76.33 14.37 66.99
C LEU A 839 74.99 15.02 66.60
N LEU A 840 73.93 14.23 66.37
CA LEU A 840 72.57 14.68 66.04
C LEU A 840 71.82 15.38 67.20
N THR A 841 72.54 15.90 68.20
CA THR A 841 72.02 16.19 69.53
C THR A 841 72.28 17.61 70.05
N GLU A 842 73.26 18.37 69.55
CA GLU A 842 73.59 19.68 70.17
C GLU A 842 72.68 20.84 69.74
N ARG A 843 72.28 20.97 68.45
CA ARG A 843 71.62 22.21 67.97
C ARG A 843 70.31 22.10 67.18
N ASN A 844 69.48 21.10 67.50
CA ASN A 844 68.02 21.33 67.44
C ASN A 844 67.60 22.53 68.34
N ALA A 845 68.47 22.92 69.29
CA ALA A 845 68.38 24.13 70.11
C ALA A 845 68.86 25.43 69.41
N GLN A 846 68.51 25.63 68.13
CA GLN A 846 68.18 26.96 67.59
C GLN A 846 67.25 26.90 66.36
N ASN A 847 66.27 25.99 66.36
CA ASN A 847 65.27 25.71 65.30
C ASN A 847 64.39 26.90 64.82
N ILE A 848 64.71 28.15 65.17
CA ILE A 848 63.84 29.33 64.99
C ILE A 848 64.60 30.58 64.51
N ALA A 849 65.90 30.73 64.77
CA ALA A 849 66.58 32.04 64.56
C ALA A 849 66.63 32.50 63.09
N ASP A 850 66.94 31.60 62.17
CA ASP A 850 67.16 31.92 60.76
C ASP A 850 65.99 31.51 59.85
N ILE A 851 64.81 31.20 60.43
CA ILE A 851 63.59 30.79 59.72
C ILE A 851 63.00 31.89 58.82
N GLU A 852 63.37 33.16 59.06
CA GLU A 852 62.73 34.33 58.44
C GLU A 852 63.62 35.18 57.51
N ASN A 853 64.95 35.18 57.64
CA ASN A 853 65.77 36.27 57.06
C ASN A 853 66.38 35.99 55.66
N LEU A 854 66.59 34.72 55.29
CA LEU A 854 66.85 34.31 53.89
C LEU A 854 65.71 33.42 53.36
N ARG A 855 64.49 33.77 53.77
CA ARG A 855 63.24 33.39 53.09
C ARG A 855 62.94 34.28 51.87
N GLN A 856 63.84 35.22 51.57
CA GLN A 856 63.97 35.91 50.29
C GLN A 856 65.02 35.18 49.43
N GLN A 857 64.94 35.39 48.12
CA GLN A 857 65.81 34.78 47.10
C GLN A 857 67.31 35.02 47.41
N LEU A 858 68.03 33.96 47.79
CA LEU A 858 69.48 33.69 47.63
C LEU A 858 69.73 32.39 48.46
N GLU A 859 70.55 31.41 48.08
CA GLU A 859 71.57 31.41 47.02
C GLU A 859 71.59 30.07 46.28
N GLU A 860 71.89 30.17 45.00
CA GLU A 860 71.84 29.19 43.92
C GLU A 860 72.62 27.87 44.18
N VAL A 861 71.96 26.73 43.94
CA VAL A 861 72.51 25.43 43.49
C VAL A 861 73.88 25.00 44.03
N MET A 862 73.94 23.93 44.86
CA MET A 862 74.85 22.81 44.55
C MET A 862 74.59 21.49 45.31
N LYS A 863 75.44 20.51 44.98
CA LYS A 863 75.39 19.07 45.22
C LYS A 863 76.31 18.60 46.36
N ASP A 864 75.99 17.42 46.88
CA ASP A 864 76.83 16.29 47.31
C ASP A 864 77.98 16.45 48.36
N ASP A 865 78.06 15.40 49.20
CA ASP A 865 79.26 14.73 49.77
C ASP A 865 79.88 15.01 51.18
N GLU A 866 79.87 13.92 51.97
CA GLU A 866 80.97 13.28 52.74
C GLU A 866 81.42 13.65 54.20
N ARG A 867 81.34 12.61 55.08
CA ARG A 867 82.29 12.15 56.16
C ARG A 867 82.35 12.87 57.55
N THR A 868 82.77 12.27 58.69
CA THR A 868 82.45 10.99 59.43
C THR A 868 83.08 10.95 60.88
N GLU A 869 82.67 10.01 61.76
CA GLU A 869 83.03 9.71 63.20
C GLU A 869 82.32 10.51 64.35
N GLY A 870 81.82 9.96 65.50
CA GLY A 870 81.66 8.54 65.94
C GLY A 870 80.92 8.25 67.31
N PHE A 871 80.66 6.94 67.58
CA PHE A 871 80.33 6.12 68.79
C PHE A 871 79.18 6.33 69.85
N SER A 872 78.24 5.35 69.85
CA SER A 872 77.89 4.42 70.97
C SER A 872 76.67 4.56 71.94
N ALA A 873 76.12 3.38 72.29
CA ALA A 873 75.55 2.93 73.58
C ALA A 873 74.13 3.34 74.09
N GLU A 874 73.06 2.62 73.68
CA GLU A 874 71.91 2.36 74.58
C GLU A 874 71.09 1.05 74.34
N ARG A 875 71.77 -0.04 73.93
CA ARG A 875 71.18 -1.34 73.51
C ARG A 875 70.26 -2.06 74.53
N ASN A 876 70.21 -1.62 75.79
CA ASN A 876 69.60 -2.38 76.89
C ASN A 876 68.13 -2.02 77.21
N LYS A 877 67.56 -0.95 76.62
CA LYS A 877 66.14 -0.61 76.84
C LYS A 877 65.18 -1.45 75.99
N LEU A 878 65.62 -1.90 74.81
CA LEU A 878 64.78 -2.65 73.86
C LEU A 878 64.33 -4.02 74.39
N ALA A 879 65.09 -4.62 75.31
CA ALA A 879 64.80 -5.95 75.87
C ALA A 879 63.58 -5.99 76.79
N ALA A 880 63.19 -4.87 77.41
CA ALA A 880 62.06 -4.82 78.36
C ALA A 880 60.70 -4.63 77.67
N CYS A 881 60.67 -4.02 76.48
CA CYS A 881 59.43 -3.80 75.73
C CYS A 881 58.92 -5.06 75.02
N VAL A 882 59.83 -5.97 74.63
CA VAL A 882 59.46 -7.22 73.92
C VAL A 882 58.62 -8.13 74.82
N SER A 883 59.03 -8.37 76.07
CA SER A 883 58.27 -9.25 76.97
C SER A 883 56.89 -8.69 77.37
N GLY A 884 56.68 -7.38 77.29
CA GLY A 884 55.34 -6.78 77.46
C GLY A 884 54.42 -7.15 76.29
N LEU A 885 54.89 -6.91 75.06
CA LEU A 885 54.16 -7.23 73.83
C LEU A 885 53.90 -8.73 73.68
N GLU A 886 54.80 -9.60 74.14
CA GLU A 886 54.59 -11.05 74.20
C GLU A 886 53.40 -11.43 75.10
N THR A 887 53.23 -10.76 76.25
CA THR A 887 52.08 -11.03 77.15
C THR A 887 50.75 -10.47 76.65
N GLU A 888 50.77 -9.38 75.89
CA GLU A 888 49.57 -8.86 75.21
C GLU A 888 49.18 -9.75 74.02
N LEU A 889 50.17 -10.29 73.29
CA LEU A 889 49.95 -11.24 72.20
C LEU A 889 49.33 -12.56 72.69
N THR A 890 49.80 -13.13 73.80
CA THR A 890 49.17 -14.35 74.37
C THR A 890 47.72 -14.12 74.75
N LYS A 891 47.38 -12.94 75.30
CA LYS A 891 46.00 -12.62 75.66
C LYS A 891 45.10 -12.41 74.43
N ALA A 892 45.61 -11.73 73.40
CA ALA A 892 44.89 -11.57 72.14
C ALA A 892 44.61 -12.91 71.44
N LEU A 893 45.46 -13.93 71.63
CA LEU A 893 45.23 -15.28 71.13
C LEU A 893 44.16 -16.04 71.94
N GLU A 894 44.07 -15.84 73.25
CA GLU A 894 42.98 -16.40 74.09
C GLU A 894 41.62 -15.75 73.75
N ASP A 895 41.58 -14.43 73.55
CA ASP A 895 40.38 -13.71 73.12
C ASP A 895 39.96 -14.13 71.69
N ALA A 896 40.92 -14.41 70.79
CA ALA A 896 40.65 -14.94 69.45
C ALA A 896 40.04 -16.36 69.48
N ALA A 897 40.58 -17.27 70.31
CA ALA A 897 40.02 -18.61 70.47
C ALA A 897 38.57 -18.58 71.00
N GLN A 898 38.27 -17.68 71.93
CA GLN A 898 36.92 -17.44 72.44
C GLN A 898 35.95 -16.80 71.42
N LEU A 899 36.46 -16.19 70.35
CA LEU A 899 35.67 -15.74 69.20
C LEU A 899 35.48 -16.86 68.17
N GLU A 900 36.46 -17.74 67.98
CA GLU A 900 36.37 -18.92 67.11
C GLU A 900 35.37 -19.97 67.65
N GLU A 901 35.34 -20.18 68.97
CA GLU A 901 34.31 -21.01 69.62
C GLU A 901 32.90 -20.41 69.45
N ARG A 902 32.74 -19.09 69.62
CA ARG A 902 31.45 -18.40 69.37
C ARG A 902 31.04 -18.43 67.91
N ASN A 903 31.98 -18.31 66.97
CA ASN A 903 31.71 -18.46 65.54
C ASN A 903 31.30 -19.89 65.18
N SER A 904 31.84 -20.89 65.88
CA SER A 904 31.43 -22.29 65.72
C SER A 904 29.99 -22.50 66.20
N GLN A 905 29.64 -22.01 67.40
CA GLN A 905 28.28 -22.05 67.94
C GLN A 905 27.27 -21.26 67.08
N LEU A 906 27.66 -20.11 66.52
CA LEU A 906 26.85 -19.35 65.56
C LEU A 906 26.72 -20.05 64.20
N SER A 907 27.76 -20.74 63.73
CA SER A 907 27.72 -21.52 62.49
C SER A 907 26.88 -22.78 62.65
N GLU A 908 26.83 -23.38 63.84
CA GLU A 908 25.94 -24.48 64.19
C GLU A 908 24.48 -24.02 64.21
N LEU A 909 24.18 -22.90 64.88
CA LEU A 909 22.85 -22.25 64.83
C LEU A 909 22.43 -21.81 63.41
N LEU A 910 23.38 -21.36 62.58
CA LEU A 910 23.12 -21.06 61.17
C LEU A 910 22.95 -22.31 60.31
N SER A 911 23.54 -23.45 60.69
CA SER A 911 23.25 -24.75 60.07
C SER A 911 21.83 -25.18 60.42
N ASP A 912 21.48 -25.13 61.71
CA ASP A 912 20.14 -25.42 62.24
C ASP A 912 19.05 -24.57 61.57
N LEU A 913 19.29 -23.26 61.40
CA LEU A 913 18.37 -22.35 60.73
C LEU A 913 18.36 -22.52 59.19
N LYS A 914 19.44 -23.00 58.58
CA LYS A 914 19.45 -23.38 57.15
C LYS A 914 18.72 -24.70 56.92
N GLU A 915 18.86 -25.67 57.80
CA GLU A 915 18.14 -26.95 57.70
C GLU A 915 16.64 -26.74 57.96
N LYS A 916 16.27 -25.88 58.92
CA LYS A 916 14.88 -25.45 59.13
C LYS A 916 14.33 -24.60 57.97
N ASN A 917 15.12 -23.72 57.36
CA ASN A 917 14.73 -23.06 56.10
C ASN A 917 14.60 -24.04 54.96
N HIS A 918 15.49 -25.02 54.82
CA HIS A 918 15.44 -26.02 53.76
C HIS A 918 14.23 -26.94 53.92
N VAL A 919 13.87 -27.33 55.15
CA VAL A 919 12.62 -28.05 55.43
C VAL A 919 11.39 -27.19 55.12
N LEU A 920 11.42 -25.87 55.35
CA LEU A 920 10.34 -24.95 54.95
C LEU A 920 10.28 -24.72 53.43
N GLU A 921 11.41 -24.58 52.74
CA GLU A 921 11.49 -24.52 51.28
C GLU A 921 10.99 -25.82 50.66
N VAL A 922 11.42 -26.98 51.16
CA VAL A 922 10.94 -28.29 50.72
C VAL A 922 9.43 -28.40 50.99
N ALA A 923 8.93 -28.00 52.16
CA ALA A 923 7.48 -27.99 52.43
C ALA A 923 6.68 -27.02 51.53
N LEU A 924 7.30 -25.95 51.03
CA LEU A 924 6.69 -25.00 50.09
C LEU A 924 6.79 -25.45 48.62
N HIS A 925 7.78 -26.29 48.27
CA HIS A 925 7.98 -26.80 46.89
C HIS A 925 7.48 -28.24 46.69
N SER A 926 7.31 -29.05 47.75
CA SER A 926 6.67 -30.37 47.72
C SER A 926 5.15 -30.23 47.83
N GLY A 927 4.50 -29.88 46.72
CA GLY A 927 3.07 -29.58 46.68
C GLY A 927 2.17 -30.78 47.04
N GLY A 928 1.37 -30.62 48.09
CA GLY A 928 0.24 -31.49 48.43
C GLY A 928 -1.08 -30.73 48.43
N LEU A 929 -1.47 -30.20 49.60
CA LEU A 929 -2.80 -29.64 49.83
C LEU A 929 -3.09 -28.32 49.09
N GLN A 930 -2.14 -27.37 49.02
CA GLN A 930 -2.42 -26.09 48.35
C GLN A 930 -2.48 -26.23 46.82
N ASN A 931 -1.74 -27.19 46.23
CA ASN A 931 -1.91 -27.54 44.82
C ASN A 931 -3.22 -28.29 44.58
N GLN A 932 -3.67 -29.19 45.47
CA GLN A 932 -5.00 -29.78 45.37
C GLN A 932 -6.11 -28.74 45.48
N SER A 933 -6.05 -27.80 46.42
CA SER A 933 -7.06 -26.73 46.57
C SER A 933 -7.06 -25.76 45.38
N LYS A 934 -5.89 -25.32 44.88
CA LYS A 934 -5.80 -24.47 43.67
C LYS A 934 -6.12 -25.23 42.38
N LYS A 935 -5.95 -26.55 42.34
CA LYS A 935 -6.38 -27.41 41.24
C LYS A 935 -7.90 -27.57 41.27
N LEU A 936 -8.48 -27.97 42.41
CA LEU A 936 -9.92 -28.07 42.60
C LEU A 936 -10.64 -26.73 42.32
N LEU A 937 -10.14 -25.59 42.80
CA LEU A 937 -10.74 -24.29 42.47
C LEU A 937 -10.61 -23.93 40.97
N ARG A 938 -9.55 -24.38 40.29
CA ARG A 938 -9.40 -24.17 38.85
C ARG A 938 -10.29 -25.13 38.05
N GLU A 939 -10.46 -26.37 38.52
CA GLU A 939 -11.38 -27.37 37.95
C GLU A 939 -12.84 -26.99 38.22
N GLU A 940 -13.17 -26.40 39.36
CA GLU A 940 -14.51 -25.87 39.70
C GLU A 940 -14.85 -24.64 38.84
N VAL A 941 -13.89 -23.71 38.65
CA VAL A 941 -14.06 -22.56 37.76
C VAL A 941 -14.11 -23.00 36.29
N SER A 942 -13.27 -23.95 35.86
CA SER A 942 -13.40 -24.57 34.53
C SER A 942 -14.76 -25.22 34.35
N ARG A 943 -15.23 -26.03 35.31
CA ARG A 943 -16.56 -26.68 35.24
C ARG A 943 -17.69 -25.65 35.21
N LEU A 944 -17.58 -24.53 35.92
CA LEU A 944 -18.59 -23.46 35.88
C LEU A 944 -18.57 -22.67 34.56
N VAL A 945 -17.39 -22.40 33.99
CA VAL A 945 -17.26 -21.78 32.66
C VAL A 945 -17.72 -22.75 31.55
N GLU A 946 -17.42 -24.04 31.68
CA GLU A 946 -17.94 -25.10 30.81
C GLU A 946 -19.46 -25.24 30.95
N GLN A 947 -20.01 -25.13 32.17
CA GLN A 947 -21.46 -25.14 32.40
C GLN A 947 -22.16 -23.89 31.83
N GLU A 948 -21.55 -22.71 31.93
CA GLU A 948 -22.07 -21.48 31.31
C GLU A 948 -21.95 -21.54 29.77
N GLN A 949 -20.87 -22.11 29.23
CA GLN A 949 -20.72 -22.41 27.80
C GLN A 949 -21.61 -23.54 27.30
N LEU A 950 -22.08 -24.45 28.17
CA LEU A 950 -23.09 -25.46 27.86
C LEU A 950 -24.48 -24.84 27.82
N LEU A 951 -24.83 -23.98 28.79
CA LEU A 951 -26.10 -23.23 28.77
C LEU A 951 -26.20 -22.25 27.59
N LEU A 952 -25.10 -21.57 27.25
CA LEU A 952 -25.01 -20.74 26.04
C LEU A 952 -25.01 -21.58 24.76
N ARG A 953 -24.62 -22.85 24.81
CA ARG A 953 -24.78 -23.81 23.71
C ARG A 953 -26.24 -24.23 23.59
N GLU A 954 -26.86 -24.78 24.63
CA GLU A 954 -28.29 -25.10 24.70
C GLU A 954 -29.19 -23.94 24.22
N GLU A 955 -28.88 -22.68 24.58
CA GLU A 955 -29.64 -21.53 24.09
C GLU A 955 -29.35 -21.19 22.61
N ASN A 956 -28.10 -21.30 22.13
CA ASN A 956 -27.81 -21.17 20.70
C ASN A 956 -28.44 -22.31 19.89
N GLU A 957 -28.52 -23.52 20.41
CA GLU A 957 -29.17 -24.64 19.74
C GLU A 957 -30.68 -24.50 19.75
N ARG A 958 -31.28 -23.95 20.82
CA ARG A 958 -32.70 -23.59 20.82
C ARG A 958 -32.99 -22.53 19.76
N LEU A 959 -32.17 -21.48 19.69
CA LEU A 959 -32.26 -20.46 18.63
C LEU A 959 -32.00 -21.04 17.22
N GLN A 960 -31.12 -22.03 17.10
CA GLN A 960 -30.81 -22.69 15.82
C GLN A 960 -31.89 -23.70 15.42
N ALA A 961 -32.59 -24.31 16.37
CA ALA A 961 -33.81 -25.09 16.16
C ALA A 961 -34.96 -24.18 15.74
N GLU A 962 -35.19 -23.06 16.43
CA GLU A 962 -36.12 -22.00 16.02
C GLU A 962 -35.82 -21.50 14.58
N VAL A 963 -34.54 -21.30 14.23
CA VAL A 963 -34.12 -20.95 12.85
C VAL A 963 -34.34 -22.09 11.85
N GLN A 964 -34.21 -23.36 12.24
CA GLN A 964 -34.49 -24.50 11.34
C GLN A 964 -35.99 -24.78 11.21
N GLU A 965 -36.81 -24.46 12.23
CA GLU A 965 -38.27 -24.45 12.18
C GLU A 965 -38.75 -23.34 11.24
N VAL A 966 -38.31 -22.10 11.44
CA VAL A 966 -38.57 -20.97 10.51
C VAL A 966 -38.08 -21.25 9.10
N LYS A 967 -36.96 -21.98 8.93
CA LYS A 967 -36.48 -22.42 7.60
C LYS A 967 -37.30 -23.59 7.04
N GLY A 968 -37.85 -24.45 7.88
CA GLY A 968 -38.83 -25.48 7.52
C GLY A 968 -40.12 -24.85 7.01
N ASP A 969 -40.60 -23.83 7.69
CA ASP A 969 -41.78 -23.04 7.30
C ASP A 969 -41.51 -22.17 6.07
N LEU A 970 -40.30 -21.62 5.92
CA LEU A 970 -39.87 -20.97 4.68
C LEU A 970 -39.77 -21.97 3.51
N LEU A 971 -39.43 -23.23 3.77
CA LEU A 971 -39.45 -24.30 2.76
C LEU A 971 -40.87 -24.78 2.47
N GLN A 972 -41.77 -24.86 3.46
CA GLN A 972 -43.19 -25.11 3.23
C GLN A 972 -43.83 -23.96 2.43
N SER A 973 -43.56 -22.71 2.81
CA SER A 973 -43.97 -21.51 2.08
C SER A 973 -43.40 -21.50 0.67
N ARG A 974 -42.14 -21.87 0.47
CA ARG A 974 -41.53 -21.99 -0.87
C ARG A 974 -42.11 -23.14 -1.70
N GLU A 975 -42.50 -24.25 -1.08
CA GLU A 975 -43.20 -25.35 -1.78
C GLU A 975 -44.68 -24.98 -2.04
N GLN A 976 -45.32 -24.19 -1.17
CA GLN A 976 -46.64 -23.60 -1.41
C GLN A 976 -46.58 -22.55 -2.53
N ILE A 977 -45.54 -21.71 -2.59
CA ILE A 977 -45.27 -20.80 -3.70
C ILE A 977 -44.99 -21.59 -4.97
N ARG A 978 -44.25 -22.70 -4.91
CA ARG A 978 -44.03 -23.60 -6.05
C ARG A 978 -45.31 -24.31 -6.51
N GLN A 979 -46.21 -24.67 -5.58
CA GLN A 979 -47.54 -25.20 -5.90
C GLN A 979 -48.45 -24.12 -6.46
N LEU A 980 -48.39 -22.88 -5.94
CA LEU A 980 -49.08 -21.73 -6.48
C LEU A 980 -48.55 -21.40 -7.88
N ASP A 981 -47.23 -21.42 -8.12
CA ASP A 981 -46.60 -21.33 -9.43
C ASP A 981 -47.03 -22.48 -10.35
N ALA A 982 -47.19 -23.70 -9.83
CA ALA A 982 -47.77 -24.81 -10.60
C ALA A 982 -49.25 -24.56 -10.93
N THR A 983 -50.03 -23.93 -10.05
CA THR A 983 -51.40 -23.47 -10.37
C THR A 983 -51.43 -22.23 -11.25
N ILE A 984 -50.44 -21.36 -11.22
CA ILE A 984 -50.29 -20.19 -12.09
C ILE A 984 -49.78 -20.63 -13.46
N LEU A 985 -48.99 -21.71 -13.55
CA LEU A 985 -48.62 -22.38 -14.78
C LEU A 985 -49.79 -23.18 -15.34
N SER A 986 -50.58 -23.89 -14.52
CA SER A 986 -51.79 -24.55 -15.00
C SER A 986 -52.88 -23.54 -15.37
N LEU A 987 -53.02 -22.42 -14.67
CA LEU A 987 -53.87 -21.29 -15.05
C LEU A 987 -53.31 -20.51 -16.23
N LYS A 988 -51.99 -20.41 -16.44
CA LYS A 988 -51.40 -19.88 -17.68
C LYS A 988 -51.61 -20.84 -18.84
N GLN A 989 -51.54 -22.15 -18.62
CA GLN A 989 -51.77 -23.17 -19.65
C GLN A 989 -53.26 -23.31 -19.98
N ASN A 990 -54.15 -23.16 -19.00
CA ASN A 990 -55.61 -23.11 -19.19
C ASN A 990 -56.04 -21.73 -19.72
N LYS A 991 -55.35 -20.63 -19.37
CA LYS A 991 -55.49 -19.32 -20.02
C LYS A 991 -54.91 -19.32 -21.44
N GLN A 992 -53.86 -20.09 -21.73
CA GLN A 992 -53.37 -20.31 -23.09
C GLN A 992 -54.23 -21.30 -23.86
N GLN A 993 -54.88 -22.29 -23.24
CA GLN A 993 -55.87 -23.13 -23.91
C GLN A 993 -57.18 -22.38 -24.17
N THR A 994 -57.63 -21.54 -23.24
CA THR A 994 -58.80 -20.68 -23.47
C THR A 994 -58.47 -19.50 -24.38
N GLN A 995 -57.30 -18.86 -24.30
CA GLN A 995 -56.87 -17.87 -25.29
C GLN A 995 -56.55 -18.52 -26.64
N SER A 996 -56.01 -19.74 -26.71
CA SER A 996 -55.83 -20.47 -27.99
C SER A 996 -57.12 -21.09 -28.50
N SER A 997 -58.14 -21.31 -27.66
CA SER A 997 -59.48 -21.74 -28.09
C SER A 997 -60.37 -20.56 -28.45
N VAL A 998 -60.19 -19.40 -27.81
CA VAL A 998 -60.78 -18.12 -28.21
C VAL A 998 -60.06 -17.58 -29.43
N LEU A 999 -58.74 -17.77 -29.59
CA LEU A 999 -58.03 -17.52 -30.84
C LEU A 999 -58.33 -18.58 -31.90
N LEU A 1000 -58.54 -19.86 -31.58
CA LEU A 1000 -59.05 -20.80 -32.60
C LEU A 1000 -60.46 -20.41 -33.02
N LYS A 1001 -61.36 -20.07 -32.10
CA LYS A 1001 -62.73 -19.66 -32.44
C LYS A 1001 -62.78 -18.30 -33.10
N ALA A 1002 -61.93 -17.35 -32.71
CA ALA A 1002 -61.79 -16.06 -33.37
C ALA A 1002 -61.16 -16.26 -34.75
N LEU A 1003 -60.12 -17.08 -34.91
CA LEU A 1003 -59.54 -17.43 -36.22
C LEU A 1003 -60.44 -18.36 -37.04
N GLU A 1004 -61.35 -19.13 -36.47
CA GLU A 1004 -62.36 -19.91 -37.20
C GLU A 1004 -63.54 -19.03 -37.63
N GLN A 1005 -63.92 -18.07 -36.78
CA GLN A 1005 -64.93 -17.04 -37.09
C GLN A 1005 -64.38 -15.97 -38.04
N GLU A 1006 -63.08 -15.67 -37.97
CA GLU A 1006 -62.33 -14.78 -38.86
C GLU A 1006 -61.92 -15.53 -40.13
N ASN A 1007 -61.58 -16.82 -40.11
CA ASN A 1007 -61.50 -17.61 -41.36
C ASN A 1007 -62.89 -17.84 -41.96
N ALA A 1008 -63.98 -17.89 -41.19
CA ALA A 1008 -65.33 -17.88 -41.72
C ALA A 1008 -65.66 -16.53 -42.35
N SER A 1009 -65.35 -15.42 -41.65
CA SER A 1009 -65.53 -14.05 -42.15
C SER A 1009 -64.67 -13.79 -43.38
N LEU A 1010 -63.37 -14.08 -43.34
CA LEU A 1010 -62.43 -13.99 -44.46
C LEU A 1010 -62.75 -14.99 -45.58
N LYS A 1011 -63.47 -16.09 -45.33
CA LYS A 1011 -63.98 -16.95 -46.40
C LYS A 1011 -65.22 -16.36 -47.04
N GLN A 1012 -66.11 -15.76 -46.24
CA GLN A 1012 -67.23 -14.94 -46.71
C GLN A 1012 -66.76 -13.70 -47.47
N GLU A 1013 -65.62 -13.13 -47.07
CA GLU A 1013 -65.02 -11.91 -47.60
C GLU A 1013 -64.05 -12.20 -48.75
N LEU A 1014 -63.47 -13.40 -48.83
CA LEU A 1014 -62.82 -13.92 -50.05
C LEU A 1014 -63.86 -14.34 -51.09
N GLU A 1015 -65.05 -14.78 -50.67
CA GLU A 1015 -66.20 -14.94 -51.57
C GLU A 1015 -66.75 -13.56 -52.00
N ALA A 1016 -66.87 -12.58 -51.10
CA ALA A 1016 -67.21 -11.20 -51.44
C ALA A 1016 -66.15 -10.52 -52.33
N GLN A 1017 -64.85 -10.77 -52.13
CA GLN A 1017 -63.78 -10.29 -53.00
C GLN A 1017 -63.71 -11.04 -54.34
N LYS A 1018 -64.28 -12.25 -54.45
CA LYS A 1018 -64.51 -12.94 -55.74
C LYS A 1018 -65.75 -12.42 -56.48
N GLU A 1019 -66.68 -11.78 -55.77
CA GLU A 1019 -67.76 -10.99 -56.37
C GLU A 1019 -67.30 -9.56 -56.70
N LEU A 1020 -66.47 -8.92 -55.88
CA LEU A 1020 -65.87 -7.61 -56.16
C LEU A 1020 -64.86 -7.65 -57.32
N ASN A 1021 -64.02 -8.70 -57.42
CA ASN A 1021 -63.16 -8.90 -58.60
C ASN A 1021 -63.93 -9.33 -59.88
N LYS A 1022 -65.28 -9.38 -59.83
CA LYS A 1022 -66.14 -9.42 -61.03
C LYS A 1022 -66.84 -8.09 -61.31
N SER A 1023 -66.70 -7.09 -60.43
CA SER A 1023 -67.35 -5.77 -60.53
C SER A 1023 -66.34 -4.63 -60.58
N CYS A 1024 -65.35 -4.76 -61.47
CA CYS A 1024 -64.44 -3.67 -61.87
C CYS A 1024 -65.16 -2.62 -62.73
N GLU A 1025 -66.09 -1.85 -62.14
CA GLU A 1025 -66.72 -0.69 -62.78
C GLU A 1025 -66.61 0.58 -61.90
N ALA A 1026 -65.58 1.39 -62.21
CA ALA A 1026 -65.39 2.82 -61.90
C ALA A 1026 -65.20 3.29 -60.43
N GLY A 1027 -64.34 4.31 -60.26
CA GLY A 1027 -64.31 5.17 -59.06
C GLY A 1027 -62.92 5.53 -58.53
N PRO A 1028 -62.37 6.73 -58.80
CA PRO A 1028 -61.23 7.28 -58.07
C PRO A 1028 -61.69 7.99 -56.79
N GLY A 1029 -60.96 7.85 -55.66
CA GLY A 1029 -61.39 8.52 -54.42
C GLY A 1029 -60.50 8.44 -53.16
N HIS A 1030 -59.27 7.92 -53.22
CA HIS A 1030 -58.43 7.78 -52.00
C HIS A 1030 -57.12 8.59 -52.00
N ALA A 1031 -56.73 9.17 -53.14
CA ALA A 1031 -55.53 10.01 -53.27
C ALA A 1031 -55.67 11.41 -52.62
N GLU A 1032 -56.90 11.85 -52.35
CA GLU A 1032 -57.17 13.18 -51.76
C GLU A 1032 -56.76 13.29 -50.28
N VAL A 1033 -56.72 12.17 -49.54
CA VAL A 1033 -56.39 12.18 -48.10
C VAL A 1033 -54.88 12.33 -47.88
N GLU A 1034 -54.05 11.62 -48.65
CA GLU A 1034 -52.59 11.66 -48.51
C GLU A 1034 -52.02 13.04 -48.90
N SER A 1035 -52.61 13.71 -49.89
CA SER A 1035 -52.20 15.06 -50.32
C SER A 1035 -52.30 16.09 -49.18
N LEU A 1036 -53.35 16.00 -48.35
CA LEU A 1036 -53.58 16.92 -47.22
C LEU A 1036 -52.62 16.64 -46.05
N GLN A 1037 -52.07 15.43 -45.93
CA GLN A 1037 -51.02 15.12 -44.96
C GLN A 1037 -49.65 15.66 -45.42
N GLN A 1038 -49.32 15.56 -46.71
CA GLN A 1038 -48.08 16.14 -47.25
C GLN A 1038 -48.07 17.67 -47.19
N GLU A 1039 -49.21 18.33 -47.39
CA GLU A 1039 -49.33 19.80 -47.26
C GLU A 1039 -49.02 20.29 -45.82
N ASN A 1040 -49.35 19.49 -44.80
CA ASN A 1040 -48.98 19.78 -43.41
C ASN A 1040 -47.46 19.66 -43.15
N GLU A 1041 -46.75 18.78 -43.87
CA GLU A 1041 -45.29 18.70 -43.78
C GLU A 1041 -44.60 19.84 -44.54
N ALA A 1042 -45.17 20.30 -45.66
CA ALA A 1042 -44.71 21.49 -46.36
C ALA A 1042 -44.77 22.76 -45.50
N LEU A 1043 -45.78 22.89 -44.63
CA LEU A 1043 -45.87 23.98 -43.65
C LEU A 1043 -44.80 23.89 -42.55
N LYS A 1044 -44.44 22.68 -42.09
CA LYS A 1044 -43.27 22.49 -41.21
C LYS A 1044 -41.96 22.88 -41.92
N ALA A 1045 -41.84 22.60 -43.21
CA ALA A 1045 -40.68 23.00 -44.01
C ALA A 1045 -40.58 24.52 -44.23
N GLN A 1046 -41.66 25.30 -44.08
CA GLN A 1046 -41.56 26.77 -44.06
C GLN A 1046 -40.89 27.29 -42.78
N MET A 1047 -41.11 26.66 -41.62
CA MET A 1047 -40.43 27.06 -40.37
C MET A 1047 -38.91 26.89 -40.45
N ALA A 1048 -38.43 25.88 -41.19
CA ALA A 1048 -37.00 25.70 -41.47
C ALA A 1048 -36.37 26.89 -42.23
N ARG A 1049 -37.15 27.63 -43.04
CA ARG A 1049 -36.65 28.78 -43.82
C ARG A 1049 -36.48 30.05 -42.96
N LEU A 1050 -37.42 30.32 -42.05
CA LEU A 1050 -37.31 31.47 -41.14
C LEU A 1050 -36.12 31.33 -40.17
N SER A 1051 -35.84 30.12 -39.69
CA SER A 1051 -34.68 29.86 -38.83
C SER A 1051 -33.33 30.04 -39.57
N SER A 1052 -33.27 29.66 -40.85
CA SER A 1052 -32.06 29.87 -41.69
C SER A 1052 -31.73 31.36 -41.85
N HIS A 1053 -32.75 32.20 -42.06
CA HIS A 1053 -32.58 33.64 -42.28
C HIS A 1053 -32.05 34.38 -41.04
N LEU A 1054 -32.19 33.83 -39.84
CA LEU A 1054 -31.61 34.40 -38.61
C LEU A 1054 -30.11 34.12 -38.48
N MET A 1055 -29.60 33.05 -39.09
CA MET A 1055 -28.16 32.74 -39.14
C MET A 1055 -27.45 33.54 -40.23
N GLU A 1056 -28.05 33.66 -41.42
CA GLU A 1056 -27.46 34.40 -42.56
C GLU A 1056 -27.17 35.88 -42.21
N ASN A 1057 -28.05 36.51 -41.42
CA ASN A 1057 -27.89 37.91 -41.00
C ASN A 1057 -26.69 38.17 -40.08
N PHE A 1058 -26.17 37.15 -39.37
CA PHE A 1058 -25.02 37.33 -38.47
C PHE A 1058 -23.66 37.18 -39.16
N GLN A 1059 -23.59 36.59 -40.34
CA GLN A 1059 -22.32 36.37 -41.06
C GLN A 1059 -22.09 37.37 -42.22
N ALA A 1060 -23.10 38.16 -42.57
CA ALA A 1060 -23.05 39.17 -43.64
C ALA A 1060 -22.41 40.53 -43.25
N HIS A 1061 -21.70 40.63 -42.11
CA HIS A 1061 -21.33 41.92 -41.51
C HIS A 1061 -19.82 42.24 -41.45
N LEU A 1062 -18.95 41.47 -42.13
CA LEU A 1062 -17.49 41.64 -42.01
C LEU A 1062 -16.68 41.53 -43.32
N VAL A 1063 -17.25 41.97 -44.45
CA VAL A 1063 -16.49 42.28 -45.68
C VAL A 1063 -16.90 43.64 -46.22
N GLY A 1064 -16.00 44.63 -46.19
CA GLY A 1064 -16.22 45.90 -46.89
C GLY A 1064 -15.37 47.09 -46.43
N LEU A 1065 -14.13 47.22 -46.96
CA LEU A 1065 -13.42 48.50 -47.10
C LEU A 1065 -12.35 48.42 -48.23
N LEU A 1066 -12.64 49.12 -49.34
CA LEU A 1066 -11.86 49.74 -50.46
C LEU A 1066 -10.29 49.72 -50.49
N PRO A 1067 -9.57 50.14 -51.57
CA PRO A 1067 -9.94 50.64 -52.94
C PRO A 1067 -9.12 50.01 -54.14
N PRO A 1068 -9.21 50.50 -55.43
CA PRO A 1068 -8.72 49.76 -56.62
C PRO A 1068 -7.81 50.46 -57.69
N SER A 1069 -7.15 49.64 -58.55
CA SER A 1069 -6.64 49.94 -59.94
C SER A 1069 -5.45 50.93 -60.13
N PRO A 1070 -4.80 51.11 -61.34
CA PRO A 1070 -5.07 50.56 -62.70
C PRO A 1070 -3.85 50.06 -63.58
N HIS A 1071 -4.16 49.29 -64.65
CA HIS A 1071 -3.58 49.27 -66.04
C HIS A 1071 -2.04 49.30 -66.33
N ARG A 1072 -1.54 48.39 -67.23
CA ARG A 1072 -1.17 48.66 -68.67
C ARG A 1072 -0.05 47.78 -69.31
N MET A 1073 -0.43 46.93 -70.29
CA MET A 1073 0.33 46.38 -71.46
C MET A 1073 1.64 45.56 -71.29
N PRO A 1074 1.99 44.66 -72.25
CA PRO A 1074 3.14 43.73 -72.14
C PRO A 1074 4.36 44.07 -73.03
N ARG A 1075 5.56 43.65 -72.61
CA ARG A 1075 6.75 43.47 -73.48
C ARG A 1075 7.84 42.65 -72.78
N GLY A 1076 8.62 41.87 -73.53
CA GLY A 1076 9.88 41.25 -73.06
C GLY A 1076 9.92 39.73 -73.22
N GLN A 1077 10.71 39.24 -74.17
CA GLN A 1077 11.14 37.84 -74.24
C GLN A 1077 12.43 37.68 -73.43
N HIS A 1078 12.57 36.63 -72.62
CA HIS A 1078 13.77 35.78 -72.43
C HIS A 1078 13.60 34.86 -71.21
N ARG A 1079 14.40 33.78 -71.18
CA ARG A 1079 14.42 32.68 -70.19
C ARG A 1079 13.12 31.88 -70.04
N ALA A 1080 13.14 30.67 -70.59
CA ALA A 1080 12.11 29.64 -70.43
C ALA A 1080 12.63 28.38 -69.68
N GLU A 1081 13.86 28.42 -69.14
CA GLU A 1081 14.54 27.24 -68.57
C GLU A 1081 14.60 27.26 -67.03
N ASP A 1082 14.32 28.40 -66.39
CA ASP A 1082 14.33 28.55 -64.92
C ASP A 1082 12.95 28.34 -64.25
N GLN A 1083 11.86 28.17 -65.02
CA GLN A 1083 10.50 28.08 -64.46
C GLN A 1083 10.12 26.67 -63.99
N ASP A 1084 10.45 25.63 -64.76
CA ASP A 1084 10.08 24.25 -64.42
C ASP A 1084 10.69 23.83 -63.08
N ASN A 1085 11.96 24.15 -62.82
CA ASN A 1085 12.63 23.82 -61.56
C ASN A 1085 12.00 24.52 -60.33
N VAL A 1086 11.46 25.75 -60.50
CA VAL A 1086 10.77 26.48 -59.43
C VAL A 1086 9.33 25.97 -59.22
N GLN A 1087 8.71 25.41 -60.26
CA GLN A 1087 7.41 24.74 -60.15
C GLN A 1087 7.56 23.37 -59.49
N ASP A 1088 8.54 22.57 -59.90
CA ASP A 1088 8.83 21.25 -59.34
C ASP A 1088 9.22 21.35 -57.85
N ASP A 1089 10.02 22.35 -57.47
CA ASP A 1089 10.39 22.60 -56.07
C ASP A 1089 9.21 23.10 -55.22
N ARG A 1090 8.20 23.74 -55.82
CA ARG A 1090 6.92 24.05 -55.16
C ARG A 1090 6.04 22.82 -55.00
N GLU A 1091 5.97 21.94 -56.00
CA GLU A 1091 5.17 20.71 -55.93
C GLU A 1091 5.77 19.71 -54.94
N ARG A 1092 7.10 19.58 -54.88
CA ARG A 1092 7.81 18.85 -53.81
C ARG A 1092 7.49 19.42 -52.42
N LYS A 1093 7.52 20.76 -52.25
CA LYS A 1093 7.15 21.41 -50.98
C LYS A 1093 5.68 21.23 -50.62
N MET A 1094 4.77 21.21 -51.59
CA MET A 1094 3.36 20.85 -51.35
C MET A 1094 3.23 19.40 -50.91
N LYS A 1095 3.92 18.46 -51.58
CA LYS A 1095 3.91 17.03 -51.21
C LYS A 1095 4.39 16.79 -49.78
N ILE A 1096 5.54 17.37 -49.41
CA ILE A 1096 6.10 17.30 -48.04
C ILE A 1096 5.16 17.96 -47.02
N MET A 1097 4.47 19.05 -47.38
CA MET A 1097 3.50 19.70 -46.49
C MET A 1097 2.19 18.90 -46.35
N GLU A 1098 1.76 18.21 -47.40
CA GLU A 1098 0.58 17.34 -47.40
C GLU A 1098 0.85 16.02 -46.65
N GLU A 1099 2.05 15.47 -46.77
CA GLU A 1099 2.56 14.35 -45.97
C GLU A 1099 2.62 14.74 -44.49
N ARG A 1100 3.21 15.90 -44.15
CA ARG A 1100 3.17 16.44 -42.77
C ARG A 1100 1.75 16.71 -42.27
N MET A 1101 0.82 17.15 -43.13
CA MET A 1101 -0.57 17.36 -42.73
C MET A 1101 -1.23 16.01 -42.39
N LYS A 1102 -0.98 14.96 -43.17
CA LYS A 1102 -1.44 13.59 -42.88
C LYS A 1102 -0.81 13.03 -41.60
N GLU A 1103 0.50 13.24 -41.35
CA GLU A 1103 1.17 12.88 -40.08
C GLU A 1103 0.53 13.61 -38.89
N ILE A 1104 0.25 14.91 -39.01
CA ILE A 1104 -0.39 15.71 -37.96
C ILE A 1104 -1.85 15.27 -37.72
N GLU A 1105 -2.60 14.93 -38.77
CA GLU A 1105 -3.96 14.40 -38.63
C GLU A 1105 -4.00 13.01 -37.96
N LEU A 1106 -3.04 12.12 -38.29
CA LEU A 1106 -2.84 10.83 -37.62
C LEU A 1106 -2.45 11.01 -36.15
N SER A 1107 -1.51 11.92 -35.86
CA SER A 1107 -1.11 12.28 -34.50
C SER A 1107 -2.31 12.80 -33.69
N LEU A 1108 -3.08 13.73 -34.25
CA LEU A 1108 -4.28 14.28 -33.64
C LEU A 1108 -5.36 13.21 -33.43
N HIS A 1109 -5.50 12.26 -34.36
CA HIS A 1109 -6.42 11.12 -34.23
C HIS A 1109 -6.02 10.20 -33.08
N ASN A 1110 -4.73 9.84 -32.99
CA ASN A 1110 -4.19 8.98 -31.94
C ASN A 1110 -4.30 9.63 -30.55
N VAL A 1111 -3.95 10.93 -30.43
CA VAL A 1111 -4.15 11.71 -29.21
C VAL A 1111 -5.63 11.79 -28.81
N LYS A 1112 -6.54 11.93 -29.79
CA LYS A 1112 -7.99 11.93 -29.56
C LYS A 1112 -8.53 10.55 -29.16
N LEU A 1113 -7.91 9.45 -29.60
CA LEU A 1113 -8.21 8.09 -29.14
C LEU A 1113 -7.73 7.90 -27.69
N LEU A 1114 -6.48 8.23 -27.39
CA LEU A 1114 -5.90 8.20 -26.04
C LEU A 1114 -6.71 9.05 -25.04
N LEU A 1115 -7.17 10.24 -25.44
CA LEU A 1115 -8.04 11.07 -24.63
C LEU A 1115 -9.41 10.41 -24.37
N LYS A 1116 -10.03 9.78 -25.38
CA LYS A 1116 -11.27 9.00 -25.18
C LYS A 1116 -11.05 7.82 -24.23
N GLU A 1117 -9.95 7.11 -24.38
CA GLU A 1117 -9.59 5.96 -23.54
C GLU A 1117 -9.33 6.39 -22.10
N LYS A 1118 -8.57 7.47 -21.87
CA LYS A 1118 -8.35 8.03 -20.52
C LYS A 1118 -9.65 8.56 -19.90
N VAL A 1119 -10.55 9.15 -20.68
CA VAL A 1119 -11.90 9.54 -20.19
C VAL A 1119 -12.74 8.31 -19.84
N ALA A 1120 -12.60 7.18 -20.53
CA ALA A 1120 -13.25 5.92 -20.15
C ALA A 1120 -12.64 5.34 -18.87
N GLN A 1121 -11.31 5.24 -18.77
CA GLN A 1121 -10.60 4.76 -17.58
C GLN A 1121 -10.94 5.60 -16.33
N LEU A 1122 -11.03 6.94 -16.46
CA LEU A 1122 -11.46 7.83 -15.38
C LEU A 1122 -12.94 7.65 -14.99
N LYS A 1123 -13.84 7.37 -15.95
CA LYS A 1123 -15.24 7.03 -15.65
C LYS A 1123 -15.36 5.70 -14.91
N ASP A 1124 -14.57 4.70 -15.28
CA ASP A 1124 -14.56 3.40 -14.60
C ASP A 1124 -13.94 3.52 -13.19
N GLN A 1125 -12.89 4.33 -13.01
CA GLN A 1125 -12.39 4.66 -11.68
C GLN A 1125 -13.46 5.39 -10.84
N LEU A 1126 -14.21 6.33 -11.41
CA LEU A 1126 -15.31 7.00 -10.69
C LEU A 1126 -16.41 6.03 -10.26
N HIS A 1127 -16.77 5.05 -11.10
CA HIS A 1127 -17.74 4.00 -10.74
C HIS A 1127 -17.18 2.99 -9.74
N LYS A 1128 -15.89 2.67 -9.78
CA LYS A 1128 -15.20 1.82 -8.79
C LYS A 1128 -15.15 2.53 -7.43
N ASN A 1129 -14.80 3.81 -7.40
CA ASN A 1129 -14.79 4.64 -6.19
C ASN A 1129 -16.20 4.78 -5.59
N GLY A 1130 -17.23 5.12 -6.40
CA GLY A 1130 -18.60 5.20 -5.89
C GLY A 1130 -19.15 3.90 -5.30
N LYS A 1131 -18.67 2.74 -5.77
CA LYS A 1131 -18.96 1.43 -5.14
C LYS A 1131 -18.17 1.22 -3.84
N ALA A 1132 -16.93 1.69 -3.77
CA ALA A 1132 -16.13 1.66 -2.55
C ALA A 1132 -16.73 2.57 -1.46
N ASP A 1133 -17.17 3.79 -1.82
CA ASP A 1133 -17.82 4.74 -0.91
C ASP A 1133 -19.10 4.16 -0.29
N VAL A 1134 -19.89 3.41 -1.07
CA VAL A 1134 -21.07 2.67 -0.56
C VAL A 1134 -20.64 1.57 0.42
N LEU A 1135 -19.67 0.72 0.08
CA LEU A 1135 -19.16 -0.31 1.00
C LEU A 1135 -18.58 0.31 2.29
N ILE A 1136 -17.86 1.42 2.19
CA ILE A 1136 -17.30 2.15 3.33
C ILE A 1136 -18.43 2.69 4.21
N LYS A 1137 -19.49 3.26 3.62
CA LYS A 1137 -20.69 3.70 4.36
C LYS A 1137 -21.38 2.53 5.07
N ASP A 1138 -21.55 1.39 4.40
CA ASP A 1138 -22.19 0.21 4.96
C ASP A 1138 -21.36 -0.36 6.13
N LEU A 1139 -20.04 -0.46 5.98
CA LEU A 1139 -19.12 -0.85 7.06
C LEU A 1139 -19.11 0.16 8.23
N TYR A 1140 -19.26 1.46 7.98
CA TYR A 1140 -19.44 2.45 9.06
C TYR A 1140 -20.80 2.28 9.77
N MET A 1141 -21.88 1.96 9.04
CA MET A 1141 -23.18 1.66 9.65
C MET A 1141 -23.15 0.37 10.47
N GLU A 1142 -22.46 -0.67 10.00
CA GLU A 1142 -22.25 -1.93 10.74
C GLU A 1142 -21.42 -1.69 12.01
N ASN A 1143 -20.28 -0.99 11.92
CA ASN A 1143 -19.49 -0.60 13.10
C ASN A 1143 -20.30 0.25 14.10
N ALA A 1144 -21.17 1.15 13.62
CA ALA A 1144 -22.08 1.92 14.48
C ALA A 1144 -23.24 1.09 15.07
N GLN A 1145 -23.54 -0.09 14.54
CA GLN A 1145 -24.44 -1.06 15.16
C GLN A 1145 -23.69 -1.91 16.20
N LEU A 1146 -22.49 -2.40 15.87
CA LEU A 1146 -21.61 -3.14 16.77
C LEU A 1146 -21.23 -2.32 18.02
N LEU A 1147 -20.91 -1.03 17.86
CA LEU A 1147 -20.67 -0.12 18.99
C LEU A 1147 -21.88 0.03 19.91
N ARG A 1148 -23.11 0.09 19.36
CA ARG A 1148 -24.34 0.14 20.16
C ARG A 1148 -24.64 -1.19 20.85
N ALA A 1149 -24.36 -2.32 20.19
CA ALA A 1149 -24.45 -3.64 20.82
C ALA A 1149 -23.46 -3.76 21.99
N LEU A 1150 -22.23 -3.29 21.82
CA LEU A 1150 -21.18 -3.28 22.84
C LEU A 1150 -21.52 -2.32 24.00
N GLU A 1151 -22.10 -1.16 23.74
CA GLU A 1151 -22.60 -0.26 24.79
C GLU A 1151 -23.76 -0.91 25.59
N VAL A 1152 -24.61 -1.71 24.94
CA VAL A 1152 -25.66 -2.48 25.61
C VAL A 1152 -25.09 -3.64 26.43
N THR A 1153 -24.05 -4.35 25.98
CA THR A 1153 -23.41 -5.40 26.78
C THR A 1153 -22.63 -4.83 27.96
N ASP A 1154 -21.92 -3.71 27.80
CA ASP A 1154 -21.28 -2.97 28.89
C ASP A 1154 -22.29 -2.47 29.94
N LYS A 1155 -23.43 -1.92 29.50
CA LYS A 1155 -24.55 -1.57 30.41
C LYS A 1155 -25.11 -2.80 31.14
N ARG A 1156 -25.26 -3.94 30.46
CA ARG A 1156 -25.69 -5.21 31.09
C ARG A 1156 -24.65 -5.72 32.11
N GLN A 1157 -23.35 -5.66 31.77
CA GLN A 1157 -22.25 -6.02 32.67
C GLN A 1157 -22.26 -5.13 33.92
N LYS A 1158 -22.32 -3.80 33.79
CA LYS A 1158 -22.40 -2.86 34.92
C LYS A 1158 -23.65 -3.05 35.79
N ILE A 1159 -24.73 -3.60 35.25
CA ILE A 1159 -25.91 -4.02 36.03
C ILE A 1159 -25.67 -5.36 36.75
N ALA A 1160 -24.98 -6.32 36.12
CA ALA A 1160 -24.57 -7.57 36.74
C ALA A 1160 -23.55 -7.37 37.87
N GLU A 1161 -22.54 -6.52 37.67
CA GLU A 1161 -21.57 -6.12 38.69
C GLU A 1161 -22.24 -5.49 39.92
N LYS A 1162 -23.19 -4.56 39.71
CA LYS A 1162 -24.00 -3.98 40.81
C LYS A 1162 -24.86 -5.02 41.52
N LYS A 1163 -25.41 -6.01 40.81
CA LYS A 1163 -26.14 -7.13 41.41
C LYS A 1163 -25.21 -8.03 42.22
N ASN A 1164 -24.02 -8.34 41.72
CA ASN A 1164 -23.02 -9.13 42.43
C ASN A 1164 -22.55 -8.40 43.70
N TYR A 1165 -22.26 -7.11 43.64
CA TYR A 1165 -21.93 -6.31 44.84
C TYR A 1165 -23.05 -6.33 45.90
N LEU A 1166 -24.32 -6.20 45.47
CA LEU A 1166 -25.49 -6.33 46.35
C LEU A 1166 -25.68 -7.77 46.90
N LEU A 1167 -25.23 -8.80 46.18
CA LEU A 1167 -25.21 -10.18 46.66
C LEU A 1167 -24.06 -10.41 47.63
N GLU A 1168 -22.87 -9.87 47.39
CA GLU A 1168 -21.72 -9.89 48.30
C GLU A 1168 -22.01 -9.14 49.60
N GLU A 1169 -22.71 -8.00 49.56
CA GLU A 1169 -23.16 -7.27 50.75
C GLU A 1169 -24.21 -8.09 51.54
N LYS A 1170 -25.15 -8.75 50.85
CA LYS A 1170 -26.11 -9.68 51.48
C LYS A 1170 -25.43 -10.91 52.07
N ILE A 1171 -24.49 -11.52 51.36
CA ILE A 1171 -23.69 -12.66 51.84
C ILE A 1171 -22.83 -12.23 53.04
N SER A 1172 -22.24 -11.03 53.01
CA SER A 1172 -21.49 -10.46 54.13
C SER A 1172 -22.38 -10.20 55.35
N SER A 1173 -23.61 -9.74 55.12
CA SER A 1173 -24.63 -9.52 56.16
C SER A 1173 -25.14 -10.84 56.75
N LEU A 1174 -25.41 -11.86 55.92
CA LEU A 1174 -25.76 -13.20 56.35
C LEU A 1174 -24.60 -13.85 57.11
N ASN A 1175 -23.37 -13.74 56.63
CA ASN A 1175 -22.15 -14.19 57.32
C ASN A 1175 -21.84 -13.38 58.59
N ARG A 1176 -22.49 -12.23 58.81
CA ARG A 1176 -22.45 -11.49 60.08
C ARG A 1176 -23.50 -12.07 61.03
N ILE A 1177 -24.75 -12.18 60.58
CA ILE A 1177 -25.86 -12.81 61.31
C ILE A 1177 -25.50 -14.25 61.75
N VAL A 1178 -24.87 -15.06 60.90
CA VAL A 1178 -24.43 -16.43 61.23
C VAL A 1178 -23.31 -16.45 62.28
N ARG A 1179 -22.44 -15.42 62.35
CA ARG A 1179 -21.47 -15.26 63.45
C ARG A 1179 -22.16 -14.79 64.74
N ASP A 1180 -23.06 -13.82 64.63
CA ASP A 1180 -23.81 -13.27 65.77
C ASP A 1180 -24.76 -14.32 66.39
N LEU A 1181 -25.27 -15.26 65.58
CA LEU A 1181 -26.07 -16.43 66.00
C LEU A 1181 -25.22 -17.61 66.51
N ASN A 1182 -23.91 -17.64 66.26
CA ASN A 1182 -23.02 -18.71 66.72
C ASN A 1182 -21.80 -18.17 67.49
N PRO A 1183 -22.01 -17.63 68.71
CA PRO A 1183 -20.95 -17.07 69.55
C PRO A 1183 -20.05 -18.14 70.21
N SER A 1184 -20.14 -19.42 69.81
CA SER A 1184 -19.53 -20.54 70.54
C SER A 1184 -18.86 -21.57 69.62
N LEU A 1185 -17.57 -21.37 69.34
CA LEU A 1185 -16.53 -22.41 69.39
C LEU A 1185 -15.13 -21.78 69.17
N PRO A 1186 -14.19 -21.89 70.15
CA PRO A 1186 -12.80 -21.47 69.95
C PRO A 1186 -11.99 -22.52 69.18
N TYR A 1187 -10.92 -22.03 68.55
CA TYR A 1187 -9.83 -22.76 67.89
C TYR A 1187 -9.52 -24.19 68.39
N TYR A 1188 -9.40 -25.10 67.43
CA TYR A 1188 -8.37 -26.13 67.35
C TYR A 1188 -7.87 -26.25 65.90
#